data_AF-A0A453MAG4-F1
#
_entry.id   AF-A0A453MAG4-F1
#
_cell.length_a   1.000
_cell.length_b   1.000
_cell.length_c   1.000
_cell.angle_alpha   90.00
_cell.angle_beta   90.00
_cell.angle_gamma   90.00
#
_symmetry.space_group_name_H-M   'P 1'
#
loop_
_entity.id
_entity.type
_entity.pdbx_description
1 polymer ?
#
loop_
_entity_poly.entity_id
_entity_poly.type
_entity_poly.pdbx_seq_one_letter_code
_entity_poly.pdbx_strand_id
1 'polypeptide(L)'
;MMVPKCIVSPQANKPVMGIVQDTLLGCRKITKRDTLIEKDVFMNILMWWEDFDGKVPTPAILKPKPIWTGKQVFNLIIPKQINLIRFSAWHDADAEKESGYITPSDTMVRIEKGELLSGILCKKTLGTSMGSLIHVIWEEVGPDAARKFLGHTQWLVNYWLLQNGFSIGIGDTIADAGTMGKINDTIADAKKAVNELIKEARDKKLEPEPGRTMMESFENRVNQVLNKARDDAGSSAQKSLSESNNLKAMVTAGSKGSFINISQMTACVGQQNVEGKRIPFGFAGRTLPHFSQNDNGPESRGFVQNSYLRGLTPEEFFFHAMGGREGLIDTAVKTSETGYIQRRLVKAMEDIMVKYDGTVRNSLGDVIQFLYGEDGMDAVWIERQKLDTLGMKKAEFDNVFRYKLDDENWRPTYMSPEQADDLKTIRDIRIVFEAEIQKLEADRLQLGTEIATTGDITWPMPVNLKRLIWNAQKTFKIDLRRPSDMHPMEIVEAMDKLQERLKVVPGDDAMSIEAQKNATLLFNILLRSTFASKRILKEYKLTRESFEWVIGEIESRFHQSLVAPGEMIGCVAAQSIGEPATQMTLNTFHYAGVSAKNVTLGVPRLREIINVAKKIKTPSLSVFLKPEVSKKKELAKNVQCALEYTTLRSVTHATEIWYDPDPLGTTIEEDVEFVKSYYEMPDEDIDPDKLSPWLLRIELNREMMVDKRLSMAEIAEKIRHEFDDDLSCIFNDDNADKLILRIRIKNDDETPKQDEDDDVFLKKVESNMLTEMALGGIADINKVFIKEKKVNRFDENDGFTQKEEWMLDTEGVNLLAVMCHEDVDATRTRSNHLIEVIEVLGIEAVRRSLLDELRVVISFDGSYVNYRHLAILCDTMTYRGHLMAITRHGINRNDTGPLMRCSFEETVDILLDAAVYAESDYLRGVTENIMLGQLAPIGTGGCGLYLNEEMLKQAIELQLPSYVEGLDYGYGMASAHSSISGTPYHDGGMMSPVLSPNFQASPVTGAQFSPYVGGMAFSPVPSNYSQSYTSGPPSYSPTSLSYSPTSPIYSPVSPICSPASTVYSPTSPVYSPTSLSYSPTSPVYSPTSLPGYSPTSPNYSLTSPSYNPTSPNYCPTSPSYSPTSPNYCPTSPSYSPTSPNYCPTSPSATALLHQTTARRHRATA
;
A
#
# COMPACT_ATOMS: atom_id res chain seq x y z
N MET A 1 11.87 26.60 3.44
CA MET A 1 12.50 25.26 3.26
C MET A 1 13.43 25.32 2.05
N MET A 2 14.52 24.55 2.02
CA MET A 2 15.47 24.51 0.88
C MET A 2 15.38 23.14 0.18
N VAL A 3 15.13 23.13 -1.13
CA VAL A 3 14.97 21.91 -1.95
C VAL A 3 16.04 20.84 -1.71
N PRO A 4 17.36 21.16 -1.59
CA PRO A 4 18.39 20.15 -1.31
C PRO A 4 18.22 19.39 0.01
N LYS A 5 17.68 20.04 1.05
CA LYS A 5 17.39 19.39 2.33
C LYS A 5 16.16 18.47 2.26
N CYS A 6 15.34 18.59 1.22
CA CYS A 6 14.14 17.79 0.97
C CYS A 6 14.35 16.71 -0.11
N ILE A 7 15.61 16.40 -0.49
CA ILE A 7 15.92 15.31 -1.45
C ILE A 7 15.52 13.95 -0.88
N VAL A 8 15.77 13.72 0.42
CA VAL A 8 15.36 12.55 1.20
C VAL A 8 14.12 12.93 2.02
N SER A 9 13.16 12.00 2.15
CA SER A 9 11.90 12.24 2.87
C SER A 9 11.75 11.32 4.09
N PRO A 10 11.28 11.84 5.25
CA PRO A 10 11.01 11.04 6.44
C PRO A 10 9.88 10.03 6.24
N GLN A 11 8.98 10.25 5.26
CA GLN A 11 7.85 9.37 4.93
C GLN A 11 8.26 7.91 4.77
N ALA A 12 9.36 7.68 4.05
CA ALA A 12 9.75 6.37 3.53
C ALA A 12 11.28 6.17 3.47
N ASN A 13 12.02 6.98 4.26
CA ASN A 13 13.47 6.96 4.44
C ASN A 13 14.28 6.61 3.17
N LYS A 14 13.99 7.38 2.12
CA LYS A 14 14.53 7.22 0.76
C LYS A 14 14.50 8.58 0.03
N PRO A 15 15.21 8.74 -1.10
CA PRO A 15 15.10 9.94 -1.91
C PRO A 15 13.70 10.04 -2.54
N VAL A 16 13.07 11.21 -2.46
CA VAL A 16 11.90 11.56 -3.28
C VAL A 16 12.29 12.19 -4.62
N MET A 17 13.53 12.68 -4.73
CA MET A 17 14.11 13.21 -5.97
C MET A 17 15.08 12.19 -6.58
N GLY A 18 15.09 12.09 -7.92
CA GLY A 18 15.91 11.14 -8.66
C GLY A 18 16.10 11.56 -10.11
N ILE A 19 17.04 10.92 -10.80
CA ILE A 19 17.17 11.06 -12.26
C ILE A 19 16.03 10.31 -12.94
N VAL A 20 15.33 10.95 -13.87
CA VAL A 20 14.11 10.45 -14.53
C VAL A 20 14.17 10.65 -16.05
N GLN A 21 13.18 10.10 -16.77
CA GLN A 21 12.91 10.36 -18.19
C GLN A 21 14.18 10.25 -19.07
N ASP A 22 14.41 11.23 -19.93
CA ASP A 22 15.46 11.24 -20.96
C ASP A 22 16.86 11.17 -20.36
N THR A 23 17.12 11.88 -19.25
CA THR A 23 18.40 11.79 -18.54
C THR A 23 18.62 10.38 -18.00
N LEU A 24 17.60 9.69 -17.46
CA LEU A 24 17.76 8.33 -16.94
C LEU A 24 18.02 7.31 -18.07
N LEU A 25 17.36 7.48 -19.21
CA LEU A 25 17.61 6.70 -20.42
C LEU A 25 19.03 6.96 -20.96
N GLY A 26 19.44 8.24 -21.00
CA GLY A 26 20.78 8.66 -21.35
C GLY A 26 21.84 8.04 -20.44
N CYS A 27 21.61 8.02 -19.13
CA CYS A 27 22.49 7.37 -18.14
C CYS A 27 22.67 5.88 -18.45
N ARG A 28 21.59 5.15 -18.79
CA ARG A 28 21.70 3.74 -19.21
C ARG A 28 22.50 3.60 -20.50
N LYS A 29 22.21 4.42 -21.53
CA LYS A 29 22.89 4.33 -22.82
C LYS A 29 24.38 4.66 -22.68
N ILE A 30 24.72 5.80 -22.07
CA ILE A 30 26.10 6.30 -21.96
C ILE A 30 26.99 5.40 -21.09
N THR A 31 26.44 4.71 -20.09
CA THR A 31 27.23 3.83 -19.20
C THR A 31 27.39 2.40 -19.70
N LYS A 32 26.92 2.07 -20.92
CA LYS A 32 27.29 0.80 -21.58
C LYS A 32 28.80 0.70 -21.79
N ARG A 33 29.33 -0.54 -21.78
CA ARG A 33 30.77 -0.79 -22.08
C ARG A 33 31.15 -0.34 -23.50
N ASP A 34 30.23 -0.49 -24.44
CA ASP A 34 30.44 -0.19 -25.86
C ASP A 34 30.35 1.32 -26.18
N THR A 35 29.95 2.16 -25.22
CA THR A 35 29.86 3.61 -25.43
C THR A 35 31.21 4.28 -25.23
N LEU A 36 31.84 4.51 -26.37
CA LEU A 36 33.08 5.26 -26.56
C LEU A 36 32.79 6.70 -26.98
N ILE A 37 33.59 7.65 -26.49
CA ILE A 37 33.45 9.09 -26.75
C ILE A 37 34.78 9.62 -27.30
N GLU A 38 34.75 10.22 -28.50
CA GLU A 38 35.92 10.88 -29.09
C GLU A 38 36.27 12.20 -28.37
N LYS A 39 37.51 12.67 -28.56
CA LYS A 39 38.12 13.76 -27.77
C LYS A 39 37.31 15.07 -27.84
N ASP A 40 36.80 15.42 -29.01
CA ASP A 40 36.02 16.63 -29.27
C ASP A 40 34.69 16.63 -28.50
N VAL A 41 33.92 15.55 -28.61
CA VAL A 41 32.66 15.37 -27.87
C VAL A 41 32.92 15.36 -26.36
N PHE A 42 33.98 14.68 -25.92
CA PHE A 42 34.35 14.64 -24.49
C PHE A 42 34.75 16.02 -23.94
N MET A 43 35.53 16.81 -24.68
CA MET A 43 35.87 18.19 -24.30
C MET A 43 34.62 19.08 -24.23
N ASN A 44 33.68 18.93 -25.17
CA ASN A 44 32.41 19.67 -25.13
C ASN A 44 31.54 19.27 -23.93
N ILE A 45 31.58 18.00 -23.49
CA ILE A 45 30.91 17.55 -22.24
C ILE A 45 31.58 18.19 -21.01
N LEU A 46 32.91 18.29 -20.97
CA LEU A 46 33.63 18.96 -19.87
C LEU A 46 33.26 20.44 -19.71
N MET A 47 32.95 21.14 -20.81
CA MET A 47 32.53 22.55 -20.76
C MET A 47 31.19 22.78 -20.05
N TRP A 48 30.39 21.74 -19.77
CA TRP A 48 29.15 21.81 -18.99
C TRP A 48 29.32 21.53 -17.48
N TRP A 49 30.56 21.30 -17.01
CA TRP A 49 30.83 20.98 -15.61
C TRP A 49 31.36 22.20 -14.84
N GLU A 50 30.58 22.69 -13.86
CA GLU A 50 30.91 23.89 -13.07
C GLU A 50 32.23 23.76 -12.28
N ASP A 51 32.50 22.56 -11.73
CA ASP A 51 33.68 22.30 -10.88
C ASP A 51 34.90 21.78 -11.66
N PHE A 52 35.00 22.04 -12.97
CA PHE A 52 36.11 21.55 -13.79
C PHE A 52 37.47 22.14 -13.36
N ASP A 53 38.36 21.29 -12.85
CA ASP A 53 39.69 21.69 -12.33
C ASP A 53 40.75 21.97 -13.42
N GLY A 54 40.32 22.07 -14.67
CA GLY A 54 41.17 22.23 -15.86
C GLY A 54 41.91 20.96 -16.30
N LYS A 55 41.81 19.84 -15.57
CA LYS A 55 42.55 18.60 -15.89
C LYS A 55 41.66 17.58 -16.58
N VAL A 56 41.84 17.46 -17.89
CA VAL A 56 41.20 16.42 -18.69
C VAL A 56 41.69 15.04 -18.19
N PRO A 57 40.80 14.13 -17.75
CA PRO A 57 41.19 12.79 -17.28
C PRO A 57 41.86 11.98 -18.38
N THR A 58 42.72 11.03 -18.02
CA THR A 58 43.36 10.14 -18.99
C THR A 58 42.32 9.28 -19.72
N PRO A 59 42.37 9.16 -21.06
CA PRO A 59 41.45 8.31 -21.81
C PRO A 59 41.67 6.84 -21.45
N ALA A 60 40.59 6.07 -21.30
CA ALA A 60 40.66 4.63 -21.05
C ALA A 60 41.38 3.86 -22.18
N ILE A 61 41.30 4.36 -23.41
CA ILE A 61 41.99 3.81 -24.58
C ILE A 61 42.97 4.88 -25.11
N LEU A 62 44.26 4.57 -25.12
CA LEU A 62 45.33 5.48 -25.57
C LEU A 62 45.75 5.26 -27.03
N LYS A 63 45.53 4.06 -27.57
CA LYS A 63 45.88 3.66 -28.95
C LYS A 63 44.75 2.80 -29.53
N PRO A 64 44.40 2.91 -30.82
CA PRO A 64 45.06 3.73 -31.85
C PRO A 64 44.74 5.24 -31.80
N LYS A 65 43.66 5.63 -31.12
CA LYS A 65 43.30 7.03 -30.81
C LYS A 65 43.07 7.18 -29.29
N PRO A 66 43.20 8.40 -28.71
CA PRO A 66 42.70 8.70 -27.37
C PRO A 66 41.17 8.71 -27.34
N ILE A 67 40.56 7.80 -26.59
CA ILE A 67 39.12 7.61 -26.50
C ILE A 67 38.72 7.38 -25.03
N TRP A 68 37.65 8.06 -24.59
CA TRP A 68 37.08 7.94 -23.25
C TRP A 68 35.87 7.00 -23.26
N THR A 69 35.57 6.34 -22.15
CA THR A 69 34.29 5.62 -21.99
C THR A 69 33.26 6.53 -21.35
N GLY A 70 31.98 6.30 -21.62
CA GLY A 70 30.90 7.05 -20.98
C GLY A 70 30.80 6.85 -19.45
N LYS A 71 31.41 5.79 -18.89
CA LYS A 71 31.63 5.66 -17.44
C LYS A 71 32.58 6.72 -16.88
N GLN A 72 33.65 7.09 -17.60
CA GLN A 72 34.60 8.10 -17.14
C GLN A 72 33.97 9.50 -16.97
N VAL A 73 32.86 9.78 -17.65
CA VAL A 73 32.06 11.01 -17.43
C VAL A 73 31.50 11.04 -16.00
N PHE A 74 31.08 9.90 -15.46
CA PHE A 74 30.54 9.81 -14.09
C PHE A 74 31.63 9.96 -13.01
N ASN A 75 32.86 9.52 -13.27
CA ASN A 75 34.00 9.67 -12.36
C ASN A 75 34.38 11.14 -12.06
N LEU A 76 33.85 12.10 -12.82
CA LEU A 76 34.07 13.53 -12.61
C LEU A 76 33.02 14.15 -11.67
N ILE A 77 31.78 13.65 -11.71
CA ILE A 77 30.64 14.27 -11.03
C ILE A 77 30.27 13.58 -9.70
N ILE A 78 30.71 12.35 -9.48
CA ILE A 78 30.50 11.63 -8.21
C ILE A 78 31.57 12.08 -7.20
N PRO A 79 31.20 12.45 -5.95
CA PRO A 79 32.18 12.84 -4.93
C PRO A 79 33.16 11.70 -4.59
N LYS A 80 34.43 12.06 -4.35
CA LYS A 80 35.56 11.12 -4.19
C LYS A 80 35.52 10.28 -2.90
N GLN A 81 34.61 10.61 -1.99
CA GLN A 81 34.35 9.88 -0.75
C GLN A 81 33.52 8.61 -0.98
N ILE A 82 32.64 8.62 -2.00
CA ILE A 82 31.55 7.65 -2.16
C ILE A 82 32.07 6.26 -2.53
N ASN A 83 31.54 5.24 -1.83
CA ASN A 83 31.68 3.83 -2.21
C ASN A 83 30.29 3.17 -2.27
N LEU A 84 29.96 2.48 -3.36
CA LEU A 84 28.65 1.84 -3.55
C LEU A 84 28.76 0.52 -4.35
N ILE A 85 28.03 -0.51 -3.89
CA ILE A 85 27.74 -1.72 -4.68
C ILE A 85 26.23 -1.87 -4.83
N ARG A 86 25.74 -1.96 -6.07
CA ARG A 86 24.34 -2.18 -6.42
C ARG A 86 24.23 -3.13 -7.62
N PHE A 87 23.05 -3.74 -7.78
CA PHE A 87 22.75 -4.59 -8.92
C PHE A 87 21.67 -3.96 -9.81
N SER A 88 21.84 -4.12 -11.11
CA SER A 88 20.94 -3.55 -12.14
C SER A 88 19.52 -4.14 -12.09
N ALA A 89 18.60 -3.53 -12.84
CA ALA A 89 17.21 -3.99 -12.86
C ALA A 89 17.05 -5.43 -13.38
N TRP A 90 17.94 -5.85 -14.28
CA TRP A 90 17.97 -7.15 -14.97
C TRP A 90 19.14 -8.06 -14.53
N HIS A 91 19.73 -7.85 -13.36
CA HIS A 91 20.68 -8.81 -12.79
C HIS A 91 19.95 -10.12 -12.44
N ASP A 92 20.48 -11.25 -12.92
CA ASP A 92 20.00 -12.58 -12.58
C ASP A 92 20.83 -13.10 -11.39
N ALA A 93 20.16 -13.32 -10.26
CA ALA A 93 20.80 -13.74 -9.01
C ALA A 93 20.93 -15.27 -8.89
N ASP A 94 20.11 -16.02 -9.62
CA ASP A 94 20.10 -17.49 -9.60
C ASP A 94 21.03 -18.07 -10.68
N ALA A 95 21.38 -17.27 -11.69
CA ALA A 95 22.42 -17.60 -12.65
C ALA A 95 23.81 -17.63 -12.00
N GLU A 96 24.32 -18.84 -11.73
CA GLU A 96 25.71 -19.13 -11.29
C GLU A 96 26.80 -18.39 -12.10
N LYS A 97 26.47 -17.98 -13.33
CA LYS A 97 27.37 -17.27 -14.26
C LYS A 97 27.51 -15.77 -13.98
N GLU A 98 26.67 -15.17 -13.12
CA GLU A 98 26.82 -13.78 -12.68
C GLU A 98 27.46 -13.64 -11.29
N SER A 99 27.82 -14.74 -10.61
CA SER A 99 28.44 -14.69 -9.28
C SER A 99 29.92 -14.25 -9.33
N GLY A 100 30.18 -12.95 -9.21
CA GLY A 100 31.54 -12.44 -9.03
C GLY A 100 31.70 -10.92 -9.17
N TYR A 101 32.88 -10.41 -8.82
CA TYR A 101 33.21 -8.97 -8.89
C TYR A 101 33.28 -8.38 -10.31
N ILE A 102 33.12 -9.20 -11.36
CA ILE A 102 33.08 -8.78 -12.77
C ILE A 102 31.95 -9.57 -13.45
N THR A 103 30.73 -9.04 -13.39
CA THR A 103 29.56 -9.62 -14.09
C THR A 103 29.74 -9.54 -15.61
N PRO A 104 29.60 -10.63 -16.38
CA PRO A 104 29.78 -10.60 -17.84
C PRO A 104 28.87 -9.58 -18.54
N SER A 105 27.62 -9.50 -18.11
CA SER A 105 26.51 -8.64 -18.57
C SER A 105 26.55 -7.18 -18.09
N ASP A 106 27.58 -6.79 -17.33
CA ASP A 106 27.71 -5.46 -16.70
C ASP A 106 26.51 -5.08 -15.80
N THR A 107 26.00 -6.05 -15.05
CA THR A 107 24.87 -5.92 -14.14
C THR A 107 25.24 -5.41 -12.74
N MET A 108 26.45 -5.70 -12.23
CA MET A 108 26.93 -5.17 -10.95
C MET A 108 27.53 -3.77 -11.10
N VAL A 109 26.83 -2.77 -10.56
CA VAL A 109 27.33 -1.40 -10.41
C VAL A 109 28.27 -1.33 -9.20
N ARG A 110 29.51 -0.93 -9.44
CA ARG A 110 30.54 -0.76 -8.42
C ARG A 110 31.20 0.60 -8.57
N ILE A 111 31.06 1.42 -7.52
CA ILE A 111 31.69 2.72 -7.38
C ILE A 111 32.66 2.63 -6.20
N GLU A 112 33.91 3.03 -6.40
CA GLU A 112 34.91 3.14 -5.33
C GLU A 112 35.62 4.48 -5.42
N LYS A 113 35.72 5.22 -4.32
CA LYS A 113 36.30 6.58 -4.26
C LYS A 113 35.74 7.54 -5.32
N GLY A 114 34.44 7.44 -5.60
CA GLY A 114 33.76 8.19 -6.66
C GLY A 114 33.99 7.68 -8.10
N GLU A 115 34.83 6.68 -8.33
CA GLU A 115 35.05 6.12 -9.67
C GLU A 115 34.11 4.95 -9.97
N LEU A 116 33.36 5.03 -11.08
CA LEU A 116 32.47 3.99 -11.58
C LEU A 116 33.26 2.92 -12.34
N LEU A 117 33.64 1.85 -11.64
CA LEU A 117 34.49 0.78 -12.16
C LEU A 117 33.75 -0.21 -13.07
N SER A 118 32.53 -0.59 -12.68
CA SER A 118 31.71 -1.55 -13.43
C SER A 118 30.22 -1.21 -13.35
N GLY A 119 29.44 -1.78 -14.27
CA GLY A 119 27.99 -1.76 -14.23
C GLY A 119 27.32 -0.63 -15.02
N ILE A 120 26.09 -0.89 -15.46
CA ILE A 120 25.25 0.07 -16.19
C ILE A 120 24.30 0.77 -15.22
N LEU A 121 24.21 2.10 -15.29
CA LEU A 121 23.33 2.88 -14.40
C LEU A 121 21.87 2.80 -14.87
N CYS A 122 20.95 2.59 -13.92
CA CYS A 122 19.50 2.48 -14.15
C CYS A 122 18.70 2.99 -12.93
N LYS A 123 17.36 2.90 -12.98
CA LYS A 123 16.47 3.36 -11.89
C LYS A 123 16.83 2.83 -10.49
N LYS A 124 17.36 1.59 -10.37
CA LYS A 124 17.81 1.01 -9.07
C LYS A 124 19.04 1.72 -8.46
N THR A 125 19.72 2.58 -9.22
CA THR A 125 20.96 3.27 -8.80
C THR A 125 20.84 4.79 -8.83
N LEU A 126 20.13 5.36 -9.81
CA LEU A 126 19.95 6.82 -9.96
C LEU A 126 18.53 7.31 -9.67
N GLY A 127 17.61 6.42 -9.29
CA GLY A 127 16.24 6.75 -8.92
C GLY A 127 16.00 6.85 -7.41
N THR A 128 14.72 6.99 -7.07
CA THR A 128 14.16 7.18 -5.72
C THR A 128 14.14 5.94 -4.82
N SER A 129 15.00 4.95 -5.10
CA SER A 129 15.15 3.77 -4.24
C SER A 129 16.07 4.05 -3.06
N MET A 130 15.75 3.53 -1.87
CA MET A 130 16.69 3.48 -0.74
C MET A 130 18.02 2.81 -1.14
N GLY A 131 19.13 3.36 -0.64
CA GLY A 131 20.49 2.93 -1.02
C GLY A 131 20.81 3.18 -2.51
N SER A 132 20.16 4.15 -3.15
CA SER A 132 20.62 4.68 -4.44
C SER A 132 21.85 5.57 -4.26
N LEU A 133 22.56 5.86 -5.35
CA LEU A 133 23.73 6.74 -5.32
C LEU A 133 23.39 8.15 -4.78
N ILE A 134 22.18 8.63 -5.02
CA ILE A 134 21.70 9.92 -4.51
C ILE A 134 21.50 9.87 -2.99
N HIS A 135 20.99 8.76 -2.45
CA HIS A 135 20.85 8.56 -1.00
C HIS A 135 22.22 8.61 -0.31
N VAL A 136 23.18 7.84 -0.84
CA VAL A 136 24.54 7.77 -0.28
C VAL A 136 25.25 9.12 -0.38
N ILE A 137 25.15 9.84 -1.51
CA ILE A 137 25.74 11.19 -1.61
C ILE A 137 25.13 12.16 -0.59
N TRP A 138 23.81 12.11 -0.39
CA TRP A 138 23.10 12.98 0.55
C TRP A 138 23.49 12.68 2.00
N GLU A 139 23.62 11.41 2.39
CA GLU A 139 24.03 11.00 3.75
C GLU A 139 25.53 11.16 4.02
N GLU A 140 26.41 10.92 3.05
CA GLU A 140 27.86 10.90 3.27
C GLU A 140 28.52 12.28 3.11
N VAL A 141 28.04 13.10 2.18
CA VAL A 141 28.65 14.38 1.79
C VAL A 141 27.67 15.56 1.95
N GLY A 142 26.37 15.29 2.05
CA GLY A 142 25.36 16.29 2.40
C GLY A 142 24.48 16.77 1.22
N PRO A 143 23.46 17.59 1.53
CA PRO A 143 22.42 17.98 0.59
C PRO A 143 22.94 18.76 -0.64
N ASP A 144 23.94 19.62 -0.47
CA ASP A 144 24.49 20.42 -1.58
C ASP A 144 25.35 19.62 -2.56
N ALA A 145 26.01 18.56 -2.09
CA ALA A 145 26.68 17.60 -2.97
C ALA A 145 25.66 16.81 -3.80
N ALA A 146 24.54 16.39 -3.19
CA ALA A 146 23.44 15.74 -3.90
C ALA A 146 22.79 16.70 -4.93
N ARG A 147 22.61 17.98 -4.60
CA ARG A 147 22.15 19.03 -5.54
C ARG A 147 23.09 19.13 -6.75
N LYS A 148 24.40 19.29 -6.52
CA LYS A 148 25.40 19.37 -7.61
C LYS A 148 25.41 18.13 -8.48
N PHE A 149 25.42 16.94 -7.86
CA PHE A 149 25.39 15.67 -8.59
C PHE A 149 24.17 15.54 -9.51
N LEU A 150 22.96 15.91 -9.03
CA LEU A 150 21.74 15.91 -9.83
C LEU A 150 21.84 16.87 -11.03
N GLY A 151 22.28 18.11 -10.82
CA GLY A 151 22.45 19.11 -11.88
C GLY A 151 23.48 18.70 -12.94
N HIS A 152 24.69 18.34 -12.51
CA HIS A 152 25.76 17.87 -13.40
C HIS A 152 25.34 16.62 -14.21
N THR A 153 24.68 15.64 -13.56
CA THR A 153 24.18 14.45 -14.27
C THR A 153 23.21 14.83 -15.37
N GLN A 154 22.30 15.80 -15.14
CA GLN A 154 21.37 16.27 -16.15
C GLN A 154 22.09 16.98 -17.31
N TRP A 155 22.97 17.95 -17.05
CA TRP A 155 23.62 18.72 -18.12
C TRP A 155 24.52 17.86 -18.99
N LEU A 156 25.43 17.08 -18.39
CA LEU A 156 26.42 16.29 -19.14
C LEU A 156 25.75 15.17 -19.95
N VAL A 157 24.74 14.49 -19.38
CA VAL A 157 24.04 13.38 -20.07
C VAL A 157 23.07 13.90 -21.12
N ASN A 158 22.35 15.00 -20.87
CA ASN A 158 21.43 15.56 -21.86
C ASN A 158 22.20 16.15 -23.06
N TYR A 159 23.37 16.77 -22.85
CA TYR A 159 24.24 17.22 -23.93
C TYR A 159 24.77 16.04 -24.78
N TRP A 160 25.20 14.94 -24.15
CA TRP A 160 25.58 13.73 -24.87
C TRP A 160 24.40 13.10 -25.63
N LEU A 161 23.21 13.06 -25.02
CA LEU A 161 22.00 12.49 -25.63
C LEU A 161 21.50 13.33 -26.81
N LEU A 162 21.69 14.65 -26.79
CA LEU A 162 21.42 15.56 -27.91
C LEU A 162 22.27 15.20 -29.15
N GLN A 163 23.53 14.82 -28.95
CA GLN A 163 24.43 14.40 -30.04
C GLN A 163 24.15 12.96 -30.51
N ASN A 164 23.85 12.02 -29.60
CA ASN A 164 23.54 10.63 -29.98
C ASN A 164 22.14 10.50 -30.61
N GLY A 165 21.17 11.30 -30.17
CA GLY A 165 19.76 11.11 -30.45
C GLY A 165 19.12 9.90 -29.75
N PHE A 166 17.80 9.95 -29.64
CA PHE A 166 16.93 8.82 -29.31
C PHE A 166 15.55 9.04 -29.92
N SER A 167 14.87 7.96 -30.28
CA SER A 167 13.51 7.98 -30.83
C SER A 167 12.85 6.61 -30.58
N ILE A 168 11.53 6.52 -30.78
CA ILE A 168 10.79 5.27 -30.81
C ILE A 168 9.84 5.30 -32.01
N GLY A 169 9.77 4.21 -32.77
CA GLY A 169 8.86 4.05 -33.90
C GLY A 169 7.98 2.81 -33.79
N ILE A 170 7.04 2.67 -34.73
CA ILE A 170 6.16 1.48 -34.79
C ILE A 170 6.98 0.18 -34.89
N GLY A 171 8.14 0.22 -35.56
CA GLY A 171 9.07 -0.91 -35.67
C GLY A 171 9.62 -1.42 -34.33
N ASP A 172 9.66 -0.60 -33.28
CA ASP A 172 10.06 -1.04 -31.93
C ASP A 172 8.99 -1.93 -31.25
N THR A 173 7.77 -1.99 -31.80
CA THR A 173 6.67 -2.84 -31.28
C THR A 173 6.50 -4.16 -32.06
N ILE A 174 7.19 -4.33 -33.18
CA ILE A 174 7.02 -5.49 -34.08
C ILE A 174 7.88 -6.65 -33.57
N ALA A 175 7.25 -7.79 -33.27
CA ALA A 175 7.94 -9.06 -33.03
C ALA A 175 8.32 -9.75 -34.35
N ASP A 176 9.32 -10.61 -34.30
CA ASP A 176 9.66 -11.54 -35.37
C ASP A 176 8.52 -12.54 -35.64
N ALA A 177 8.40 -12.97 -36.90
CA ALA A 177 7.31 -13.86 -37.33
C ALA A 177 7.29 -15.22 -36.59
N GLY A 178 8.46 -15.73 -36.17
CA GLY A 178 8.56 -16.98 -35.41
C GLY A 178 7.98 -16.86 -34.01
N THR A 179 8.28 -15.77 -33.30
CA THR A 179 7.70 -15.47 -31.98
C THR A 179 6.23 -15.08 -32.09
N MET A 180 5.82 -14.38 -33.15
CA MET A 180 4.41 -14.10 -33.42
C MET A 180 3.59 -15.38 -33.67
N GLY A 181 4.18 -16.39 -34.30
CA GLY A 181 3.62 -17.75 -34.37
C GLY A 181 3.41 -18.34 -32.97
N LYS A 182 4.48 -18.45 -32.17
CA LYS A 182 4.42 -18.97 -30.79
C LYS A 182 3.40 -18.25 -29.90
N ILE A 183 3.22 -16.94 -30.07
CA ILE A 183 2.21 -16.15 -29.35
C ILE A 183 0.79 -16.58 -29.77
N ASN A 184 0.53 -16.74 -31.08
CA ASN A 184 -0.75 -17.26 -31.57
C ASN A 184 -1.01 -18.69 -31.03
N ASP A 185 0.01 -19.56 -31.04
CA ASP A 185 -0.10 -20.93 -30.55
C ASP A 185 -0.43 -20.96 -29.05
N THR A 186 0.28 -20.16 -28.24
CA THR A 186 0.05 -20.02 -26.78
C THR A 186 -1.38 -19.55 -26.48
N ILE A 187 -1.90 -18.58 -27.25
CA ILE A 187 -3.28 -18.08 -27.10
C ILE A 187 -4.29 -19.14 -27.56
N ALA A 188 -4.00 -19.89 -28.63
CA ALA A 188 -4.87 -20.96 -29.12
C ALA A 188 -4.97 -22.12 -28.13
N ASP A 189 -3.86 -22.51 -27.49
CA ASP A 189 -3.84 -23.55 -26.46
C ASP A 189 -4.56 -23.12 -25.18
N ALA A 190 -4.41 -21.86 -24.76
CA ALA A 190 -5.20 -21.30 -23.67
C ALA A 190 -6.72 -21.32 -23.98
N LYS A 191 -7.11 -21.03 -25.22
CA LYS A 191 -8.52 -21.15 -25.67
C LYS A 191 -9.02 -22.60 -25.66
N LYS A 192 -8.18 -23.59 -26.00
CA LYS A 192 -8.53 -25.02 -25.88
C LYS A 192 -8.79 -25.40 -24.41
N ALA A 193 -7.87 -25.06 -23.51
CA ALA A 193 -8.00 -25.34 -22.08
C ALA A 193 -9.25 -24.70 -21.45
N VAL A 194 -9.60 -23.45 -21.82
CA VAL A 194 -10.85 -22.83 -21.36
C VAL A 194 -12.08 -23.54 -21.94
N ASN A 195 -12.04 -24.00 -23.20
CA ASN A 195 -13.13 -24.79 -23.77
C ASN A 195 -13.26 -26.20 -23.17
N GLU A 196 -12.18 -26.75 -22.60
CA GLU A 196 -12.18 -28.00 -21.84
C GLU A 196 -12.80 -27.79 -20.45
N LEU A 197 -12.40 -26.75 -19.71
CA LEU A 197 -13.05 -26.33 -18.46
C LEU A 197 -14.56 -26.05 -18.64
N ILE A 198 -14.97 -25.47 -19.79
CA ILE A 198 -16.39 -25.26 -20.12
C ILE A 198 -17.14 -26.59 -20.34
N LYS A 199 -16.49 -27.61 -20.90
CA LYS A 199 -17.09 -28.96 -21.02
C LYS A 199 -17.18 -29.63 -19.65
N GLU A 200 -16.12 -29.60 -18.85
CA GLU A 200 -16.11 -30.17 -17.49
C GLU A 200 -17.19 -29.56 -16.59
N ALA A 201 -17.39 -28.24 -16.66
CA ALA A 201 -18.46 -27.56 -15.93
C ALA A 201 -19.87 -27.94 -16.43
N ARG A 202 -20.06 -28.15 -17.74
CA ARG A 202 -21.34 -28.60 -18.33
C ARG A 202 -21.64 -30.07 -18.02
N ASP A 203 -20.62 -30.91 -18.04
CA ASP A 203 -20.67 -32.34 -17.71
C ASP A 203 -20.78 -32.59 -16.18
N LYS A 204 -20.79 -31.53 -15.35
CA LYS A 204 -20.70 -31.58 -13.87
C LYS A 204 -19.47 -32.32 -13.32
N LYS A 205 -18.38 -32.41 -14.08
CA LYS A 205 -17.11 -33.04 -13.68
C LYS A 205 -16.17 -32.07 -12.95
N LEU A 206 -16.49 -30.78 -12.93
CA LEU A 206 -15.68 -29.76 -12.28
C LEU A 206 -15.94 -29.72 -10.77
N GLU A 207 -15.06 -30.36 -9.99
CA GLU A 207 -15.07 -30.26 -8.53
C GLU A 207 -14.90 -28.79 -8.07
N PRO A 208 -15.77 -28.30 -7.14
CA PRO A 208 -15.65 -26.95 -6.58
C PRO A 208 -14.41 -26.81 -5.68
N GLU A 209 -13.88 -25.60 -5.59
CA GLU A 209 -12.86 -25.24 -4.61
C GLU A 209 -13.52 -25.07 -3.22
N PRO A 210 -12.86 -25.49 -2.11
CA PRO A 210 -13.47 -25.44 -0.77
C PRO A 210 -14.07 -24.08 -0.40
N GLY A 211 -15.33 -24.09 0.05
CA GLY A 211 -16.10 -22.90 0.44
C GLY A 211 -16.62 -22.03 -0.72
N ARG A 212 -16.31 -22.36 -1.99
CA ARG A 212 -16.74 -21.64 -3.20
C ARG A 212 -17.79 -22.44 -3.98
N THR A 213 -18.65 -21.74 -4.73
CA THR A 213 -19.55 -22.42 -5.67
C THR A 213 -18.79 -22.99 -6.87
N MET A 214 -19.38 -23.96 -7.58
CA MET A 214 -18.80 -24.51 -8.81
C MET A 214 -18.57 -23.42 -9.87
N MET A 215 -19.47 -22.45 -10.01
CA MET A 215 -19.33 -21.35 -10.98
C MET A 215 -18.21 -20.36 -10.60
N GLU A 216 -18.02 -20.06 -9.31
CA GLU A 216 -16.88 -19.24 -8.86
C GLU A 216 -15.54 -19.96 -9.04
N SER A 217 -15.53 -21.28 -8.80
CA SER A 217 -14.37 -22.14 -9.03
C SER A 217 -14.00 -22.21 -10.52
N PHE A 218 -15.00 -22.34 -11.39
CA PHE A 218 -14.86 -22.24 -12.85
C PHE A 218 -14.28 -20.88 -13.27
N GLU A 219 -14.87 -19.77 -12.81
CA GLU A 219 -14.38 -18.42 -13.12
C GLU A 219 -12.96 -18.18 -12.60
N ASN A 220 -12.60 -18.69 -11.42
CA ASN A 220 -11.24 -18.62 -10.89
C ASN A 220 -10.24 -19.34 -11.81
N ARG A 221 -10.48 -20.62 -12.12
CA ARG A 221 -9.60 -21.43 -12.98
C ARG A 221 -9.45 -20.83 -14.39
N VAL A 222 -10.54 -20.34 -14.99
CA VAL A 222 -10.49 -19.68 -16.30
C VAL A 222 -9.68 -18.38 -16.27
N ASN A 223 -9.84 -17.53 -15.23
CA ASN A 223 -9.03 -16.32 -15.09
C ASN A 223 -7.54 -16.62 -14.88
N GLN A 224 -7.18 -17.68 -14.15
CA GLN A 224 -5.79 -18.10 -13.98
C GLN A 224 -5.17 -18.53 -15.32
N VAL A 225 -5.87 -19.36 -16.11
CA VAL A 225 -5.41 -19.80 -17.44
C VAL A 225 -5.20 -18.61 -18.39
N LEU A 226 -6.16 -17.68 -18.45
CA LEU A 226 -6.09 -16.53 -19.37
C LEU A 226 -5.03 -15.49 -18.96
N ASN A 227 -4.83 -15.26 -17.65
CA ASN A 227 -3.74 -14.39 -17.16
C ASN A 227 -2.36 -15.02 -17.44
N LYS A 228 -2.20 -16.33 -17.17
CA LYS A 228 -0.95 -17.05 -17.48
C LYS A 228 -0.62 -16.96 -18.98
N ALA A 229 -1.60 -17.17 -19.86
CA ALA A 229 -1.42 -17.10 -21.31
C ALA A 229 -0.94 -15.72 -21.78
N ARG A 230 -1.48 -14.63 -21.20
CA ARG A 230 -1.01 -13.25 -21.44
C ARG A 230 0.47 -13.10 -21.05
N ASP A 231 0.85 -13.61 -19.88
CA ASP A 231 2.18 -13.40 -19.32
C ASP A 231 3.25 -14.28 -20.00
N ASP A 232 2.93 -15.52 -20.39
CA ASP A 232 3.78 -16.39 -21.20
C ASP A 232 4.00 -15.81 -22.62
N ALA A 233 2.95 -15.27 -23.25
CA ALA A 233 3.03 -14.57 -24.53
C ALA A 233 3.86 -13.28 -24.43
N GLY A 234 3.67 -12.48 -23.37
CA GLY A 234 4.44 -11.27 -23.08
C GLY A 234 5.93 -11.56 -22.82
N SER A 235 6.22 -12.60 -22.03
CA SER A 235 7.58 -13.09 -21.77
C SER A 235 8.28 -13.51 -23.06
N SER A 236 7.55 -14.18 -23.95
CA SER A 236 8.04 -14.60 -25.27
C SER A 236 8.41 -13.41 -26.16
N ALA A 237 7.53 -12.40 -26.27
CA ALA A 237 7.81 -11.15 -26.99
C ALA A 237 9.01 -10.39 -26.39
N GLN A 238 9.04 -10.21 -25.07
CA GLN A 238 10.15 -9.52 -24.38
C GLN A 238 11.51 -10.18 -24.64
N LYS A 239 11.54 -11.52 -24.72
CA LYS A 239 12.76 -12.30 -24.99
C LYS A 239 13.25 -12.14 -26.43
N SER A 240 12.36 -12.00 -27.42
CA SER A 240 12.76 -11.88 -28.82
C SER A 240 13.18 -10.47 -29.26
N LEU A 241 12.64 -9.42 -28.62
CA LEU A 241 13.08 -8.03 -28.88
C LEU A 241 14.60 -7.86 -28.63
N SER A 242 15.31 -7.26 -29.58
CA SER A 242 16.76 -7.02 -29.48
C SER A 242 17.13 -6.05 -28.35
N GLU A 243 18.37 -6.10 -27.88
CA GLU A 243 18.88 -5.16 -26.85
C GLU A 243 19.12 -3.74 -27.41
N SER A 244 19.04 -3.58 -28.74
CA SER A 244 19.04 -2.30 -29.46
C SER A 244 17.66 -1.66 -29.61
N ASN A 245 16.57 -2.39 -29.35
CA ASN A 245 15.20 -1.90 -29.46
C ASN A 245 14.93 -0.75 -28.46
N ASN A 246 14.34 0.34 -28.94
CA ASN A 246 14.20 1.59 -28.18
C ASN A 246 13.16 1.47 -27.05
N LEU A 247 12.06 0.74 -27.29
CA LEU A 247 11.05 0.43 -26.29
C LEU A 247 11.66 -0.38 -25.13
N LYS A 248 12.41 -1.44 -25.45
CA LYS A 248 13.15 -2.26 -24.48
C LYS A 248 14.22 -1.44 -23.75
N ALA A 249 14.87 -0.49 -24.41
CA ALA A 249 15.85 0.42 -23.79
C ALA A 249 15.23 1.36 -22.73
N MET A 250 14.02 1.89 -22.96
CA MET A 250 13.30 2.71 -21.97
C MET A 250 12.87 1.89 -20.75
N VAL A 251 12.25 0.73 -20.98
CA VAL A 251 11.76 -0.14 -19.90
C VAL A 251 12.92 -0.68 -19.06
N THR A 252 14.03 -1.08 -19.68
CA THR A 252 15.22 -1.53 -18.91
C THR A 252 15.96 -0.40 -18.20
N ALA A 253 15.95 0.84 -18.70
CA ALA A 253 16.42 2.00 -17.93
C ALA A 253 15.52 2.29 -16.71
N GLY A 254 14.22 1.99 -16.85
CA GLY A 254 13.16 2.42 -15.94
C GLY A 254 12.75 3.88 -16.14
N SER A 255 13.02 4.46 -17.32
CA SER A 255 12.70 5.86 -17.64
C SER A 255 11.21 6.06 -17.90
N LYS A 256 10.59 5.16 -18.67
CA LYS A 256 9.14 5.11 -18.92
C LYS A 256 8.72 3.70 -19.38
N GLY A 257 7.49 3.32 -19.05
CA GLY A 257 6.92 2.01 -19.39
C GLY A 257 7.40 0.87 -18.51
N SER A 258 6.82 -0.31 -18.74
CA SER A 258 7.01 -1.55 -17.98
C SER A 258 6.83 -2.78 -18.89
N PHE A 259 7.12 -3.99 -18.39
CA PHE A 259 7.00 -5.21 -19.19
C PHE A 259 5.56 -5.50 -19.67
N ILE A 260 4.53 -5.16 -18.89
CA ILE A 260 3.13 -5.31 -19.34
C ILE A 260 2.83 -4.40 -20.54
N ASN A 261 3.42 -3.21 -20.64
CA ASN A 261 3.22 -2.34 -21.81
C ASN A 261 3.84 -2.94 -23.09
N ILE A 262 4.97 -3.64 -22.98
CA ILE A 262 5.56 -4.39 -24.10
C ILE A 262 4.62 -5.54 -24.50
N SER A 263 4.15 -6.32 -23.52
CA SER A 263 3.20 -7.41 -23.76
C SER A 263 1.94 -6.96 -24.50
N GLN A 264 1.31 -5.86 -24.06
CA GLN A 264 0.04 -5.39 -24.62
C GLN A 264 0.18 -4.74 -26.00
N MET A 265 1.30 -4.07 -26.28
CA MET A 265 1.56 -3.49 -27.61
C MET A 265 1.98 -4.53 -28.65
N THR A 266 2.75 -5.55 -28.25
CA THR A 266 3.35 -6.52 -29.18
C THR A 266 2.58 -7.86 -29.24
N ALA A 267 2.21 -8.44 -28.09
CA ALA A 267 1.68 -9.80 -28.00
C ALA A 267 0.14 -9.86 -27.93
N CYS A 268 -0.45 -9.50 -26.79
CA CYS A 268 -1.91 -9.43 -26.59
C CYS A 268 -2.27 -8.52 -25.39
N VAL A 269 -3.44 -7.87 -25.43
CA VAL A 269 -3.90 -6.98 -24.35
C VAL A 269 -4.38 -7.77 -23.12
N GLY A 270 -5.04 -8.91 -23.32
CA GLY A 270 -5.46 -9.85 -22.28
C GLY A 270 -6.91 -9.69 -21.78
N GLN A 271 -7.24 -10.42 -20.72
CA GLN A 271 -8.58 -10.40 -20.10
C GLN A 271 -8.95 -9.00 -19.56
N GLN A 272 -10.14 -8.52 -19.93
CA GLN A 272 -10.75 -7.31 -19.36
C GLN A 272 -11.70 -7.71 -18.23
N ASN A 273 -11.57 -7.06 -17.08
CA ASN A 273 -12.43 -7.30 -15.92
C ASN A 273 -13.26 -6.04 -15.60
N VAL A 274 -14.37 -6.26 -14.90
CA VAL A 274 -15.21 -5.24 -14.26
C VAL A 274 -15.62 -5.81 -12.90
N GLU A 275 -15.52 -5.01 -11.81
CA GLU A 275 -15.78 -5.42 -10.43
C GLU A 275 -15.00 -6.69 -10.00
N GLY A 276 -13.78 -6.86 -10.51
CA GLY A 276 -12.93 -8.03 -10.27
C GLY A 276 -13.39 -9.34 -10.92
N LYS A 277 -14.38 -9.28 -11.83
CA LYS A 277 -14.96 -10.43 -12.56
C LYS A 277 -14.79 -10.23 -14.08
N ARG A 278 -14.86 -11.32 -14.85
CA ARG A 278 -14.96 -11.24 -16.33
C ARG A 278 -16.29 -10.58 -16.72
N ILE A 279 -16.30 -9.86 -17.85
CA ILE A 279 -17.39 -8.97 -18.29
C ILE A 279 -18.79 -9.60 -18.06
N PRO A 280 -19.66 -9.01 -17.20
CA PRO A 280 -20.94 -9.60 -16.82
C PRO A 280 -21.95 -9.65 -17.98
N PHE A 281 -22.93 -10.54 -17.87
CA PHE A 281 -24.04 -10.64 -18.82
C PHE A 281 -25.02 -9.46 -18.65
N GLY A 282 -24.74 -8.35 -19.34
CA GLY A 282 -25.61 -7.16 -19.38
C GLY A 282 -26.91 -7.35 -20.18
N PHE A 283 -27.03 -8.42 -20.97
CA PHE A 283 -28.25 -8.84 -21.64
C PHE A 283 -28.67 -10.24 -21.15
N ALA A 284 -29.92 -10.63 -21.41
CA ALA A 284 -30.47 -11.93 -21.03
C ALA A 284 -29.59 -13.11 -21.51
N GLY A 285 -28.79 -13.65 -20.57
CA GLY A 285 -27.85 -14.75 -20.79
C GLY A 285 -26.60 -14.42 -21.60
N ARG A 286 -26.24 -13.15 -21.86
CA ARG A 286 -25.08 -12.80 -22.71
C ARG A 286 -24.50 -11.40 -22.48
N THR A 287 -23.25 -11.20 -22.89
CA THR A 287 -22.51 -9.93 -22.76
C THR A 287 -22.88 -8.90 -23.85
N LEU A 288 -23.03 -9.34 -25.10
CA LEU A 288 -23.43 -8.52 -26.25
C LEU A 288 -24.46 -9.25 -27.13
N PRO A 289 -25.27 -8.53 -27.92
CA PRO A 289 -26.25 -9.14 -28.83
C PRO A 289 -25.63 -9.97 -29.96
N HIS A 290 -24.32 -9.83 -30.18
CA HIS A 290 -23.54 -10.61 -31.17
C HIS A 290 -23.21 -12.03 -30.70
N PHE A 291 -23.21 -12.29 -29.39
CA PHE A 291 -22.93 -13.63 -28.84
C PHE A 291 -24.21 -14.44 -28.61
N SER A 292 -24.04 -15.76 -28.59
CA SER A 292 -25.07 -16.72 -28.17
C SER A 292 -25.39 -16.59 -26.68
N GLN A 293 -26.55 -17.09 -26.27
CA GLN A 293 -26.88 -17.18 -24.84
C GLN A 293 -26.03 -18.26 -24.15
N ASN A 294 -25.66 -17.99 -22.89
CA ASN A 294 -24.87 -18.83 -22.00
C ASN A 294 -23.48 -19.19 -22.58
N ASP A 295 -22.90 -18.26 -23.35
CA ASP A 295 -21.52 -18.35 -23.83
C ASP A 295 -20.54 -17.81 -22.78
N ASN A 296 -19.90 -18.75 -22.07
CA ASN A 296 -18.86 -18.49 -21.07
C ASN A 296 -17.43 -18.42 -21.68
N GLY A 297 -17.32 -18.53 -23.01
CA GLY A 297 -16.07 -18.52 -23.76
C GLY A 297 -15.25 -17.23 -23.56
N PRO A 298 -13.94 -17.28 -23.84
CA PRO A 298 -13.04 -16.15 -23.55
C PRO A 298 -13.43 -14.89 -24.34
N GLU A 299 -13.80 -15.04 -25.62
CA GLU A 299 -14.19 -13.91 -26.49
C GLU A 299 -15.48 -13.23 -25.99
N SER A 300 -16.55 -14.01 -25.74
CA SER A 300 -17.81 -13.54 -25.15
C SER A 300 -17.59 -12.78 -23.84
N ARG A 301 -16.65 -13.25 -22.99
CA ARG A 301 -16.40 -12.73 -21.64
C ARG A 301 -15.25 -11.71 -21.56
N GLY A 302 -14.83 -11.13 -22.69
CA GLY A 302 -13.91 -9.98 -22.70
C GLY A 302 -12.41 -10.27 -22.70
N PHE A 303 -11.98 -11.44 -23.20
CA PHE A 303 -10.56 -11.69 -23.47
C PHE A 303 -10.12 -11.05 -24.79
N VAL A 304 -9.26 -10.04 -24.71
CA VAL A 304 -8.67 -9.38 -25.89
C VAL A 304 -7.43 -10.17 -26.32
N GLN A 305 -7.56 -10.93 -27.41
CA GLN A 305 -6.49 -11.74 -27.99
C GLN A 305 -5.50 -10.90 -28.83
N ASN A 306 -5.96 -9.76 -29.37
CA ASN A 306 -5.12 -8.90 -30.19
C ASN A 306 -4.22 -8.00 -29.34
N SER A 307 -3.17 -7.47 -29.98
CA SER A 307 -2.31 -6.42 -29.43
C SER A 307 -2.66 -5.06 -30.05
N TYR A 308 -2.24 -3.97 -29.41
CA TYR A 308 -2.49 -2.62 -29.95
C TYR A 308 -1.85 -2.41 -31.35
N LEU A 309 -0.80 -3.16 -31.70
CA LEU A 309 -0.21 -3.18 -33.05
C LEU A 309 -1.10 -3.85 -34.10
N ARG A 310 -1.86 -4.88 -33.73
CA ARG A 310 -2.83 -5.54 -34.63
C ARG A 310 -4.13 -4.75 -34.79
N GLY A 311 -4.51 -4.02 -33.74
CA GLY A 311 -5.85 -3.44 -33.59
C GLY A 311 -6.83 -4.43 -32.97
N LEU A 312 -7.84 -3.90 -32.28
CA LEU A 312 -8.88 -4.67 -31.58
C LEU A 312 -10.10 -4.85 -32.50
N THR A 313 -10.84 -5.96 -32.36
CA THR A 313 -12.16 -6.10 -32.98
C THR A 313 -13.19 -5.17 -32.31
N PRO A 314 -14.38 -4.93 -32.90
CA PRO A 314 -15.41 -4.08 -32.28
C PRO A 314 -15.85 -4.56 -30.89
N GLU A 315 -15.91 -5.88 -30.69
CA GLU A 315 -16.27 -6.52 -29.42
C GLU A 315 -15.14 -6.34 -28.39
N GLU A 316 -13.90 -6.66 -28.78
CA GLU A 316 -12.70 -6.44 -27.96
C GLU A 316 -12.58 -4.96 -27.53
N PHE A 317 -12.79 -4.03 -28.46
CA PHE A 317 -12.74 -2.59 -28.20
C PHE A 317 -13.81 -2.15 -27.21
N PHE A 318 -15.05 -2.65 -27.33
CA PHE A 318 -16.13 -2.31 -26.41
C PHE A 318 -15.88 -2.86 -24.99
N PHE A 319 -15.41 -4.11 -24.87
CA PHE A 319 -15.04 -4.69 -23.57
C PHE A 319 -13.83 -4.00 -22.93
N HIS A 320 -12.85 -3.58 -23.74
CA HIS A 320 -11.71 -2.78 -23.27
C HIS A 320 -12.16 -1.37 -22.82
N ALA A 321 -13.11 -0.75 -23.53
CA ALA A 321 -13.71 0.52 -23.12
C ALA A 321 -14.53 0.40 -21.83
N MET A 322 -15.17 -0.74 -21.55
CA MET A 322 -15.85 -1.01 -20.27
C MET A 322 -14.87 -1.03 -19.09
N GLY A 323 -13.80 -1.83 -19.15
CA GLY A 323 -12.78 -1.87 -18.10
C GLY A 323 -12.04 -0.52 -17.94
N GLY A 324 -11.73 0.15 -19.05
CA GLY A 324 -11.17 1.50 -19.03
C GLY A 324 -12.09 2.55 -18.39
N ARG A 325 -13.41 2.40 -18.53
CA ARG A 325 -14.41 3.29 -17.92
C ARG A 325 -14.50 3.10 -16.40
N GLU A 326 -14.39 1.87 -15.90
CA GLU A 326 -14.30 1.60 -14.46
C GLU A 326 -13.09 2.32 -13.86
N GLY A 327 -11.90 2.18 -14.48
CA GLY A 327 -10.68 2.88 -14.06
C GLY A 327 -10.81 4.40 -13.95
N LEU A 328 -11.50 5.03 -14.92
CA LEU A 328 -11.76 6.47 -14.89
C LEU A 328 -12.73 6.90 -13.78
N ILE A 329 -13.78 6.10 -13.52
CA ILE A 329 -14.76 6.38 -12.46
C ILE A 329 -14.11 6.26 -11.09
N ASP A 330 -13.40 5.16 -10.83
CA ASP A 330 -12.71 4.93 -9.56
C ASP A 330 -11.65 5.99 -9.27
N THR A 331 -10.91 6.43 -10.29
CA THR A 331 -9.95 7.53 -10.15
C THR A 331 -10.65 8.81 -9.66
N ALA A 332 -11.81 9.15 -10.24
CA ALA A 332 -12.56 10.34 -9.85
C ALA A 332 -13.15 10.23 -8.44
N VAL A 333 -13.79 9.10 -8.11
CA VAL A 333 -14.41 8.87 -6.80
C VAL A 333 -13.36 8.84 -5.69
N LYS A 334 -12.33 7.99 -5.82
CA LYS A 334 -11.34 7.78 -4.76
C LYS A 334 -10.43 9.00 -4.55
N THR A 335 -10.24 9.86 -5.55
CA THR A 335 -9.54 11.15 -5.36
C THR A 335 -10.27 12.03 -4.34
N SER A 336 -11.61 12.06 -4.37
CA SER A 336 -12.40 12.83 -3.40
C SER A 336 -12.34 12.24 -1.98
N GLU A 337 -12.42 10.91 -1.85
CA GLU A 337 -12.32 10.23 -0.55
C GLU A 337 -10.92 10.39 0.08
N THR A 338 -9.86 10.22 -0.70
CA THR A 338 -8.47 10.28 -0.19
C THR A 338 -8.06 11.68 0.23
N GLY A 339 -8.47 12.73 -0.52
CA GLY A 339 -8.28 14.11 -0.08
C GLY A 339 -8.99 14.44 1.24
N TYR A 340 -10.18 13.87 1.47
CA TYR A 340 -10.92 14.02 2.72
C TYR A 340 -10.29 13.22 3.87
N ILE A 341 -9.82 11.99 3.63
CA ILE A 341 -9.03 11.21 4.59
C ILE A 341 -7.74 11.96 4.97
N GLN A 342 -7.03 12.54 4.00
CA GLN A 342 -5.83 13.34 4.24
C GLN A 342 -6.12 14.55 5.15
N ARG A 343 -7.23 15.28 4.92
CA ARG A 343 -7.66 16.39 5.79
C ARG A 343 -7.96 15.93 7.21
N ARG A 344 -8.65 14.80 7.37
CA ARG A 344 -9.00 14.20 8.67
C ARG A 344 -7.78 13.75 9.46
N LEU A 345 -6.83 13.09 8.80
CA LEU A 345 -5.56 12.66 9.42
C LEU A 345 -4.74 13.86 9.91
N VAL A 346 -4.66 14.95 9.14
CA VAL A 346 -3.97 16.18 9.59
C VAL A 346 -4.69 16.78 10.79
N LYS A 347 -6.02 16.97 10.71
CA LYS A 347 -6.79 17.62 11.77
C LYS A 347 -6.82 16.86 13.11
N ALA A 348 -6.65 15.53 13.09
CA ALA A 348 -6.51 14.73 14.30
C ALA A 348 -5.09 14.73 14.91
N MET A 349 -4.07 15.16 14.16
CA MET A 349 -2.65 15.04 14.56
C MET A 349 -1.85 16.35 14.47
N GLU A 350 -2.48 17.48 14.14
CA GLU A 350 -1.79 18.76 13.89
C GLU A 350 -1.05 19.35 15.09
N ASP A 351 -1.52 19.07 16.31
CA ASP A 351 -0.93 19.54 17.57
C ASP A 351 0.18 18.62 18.12
N ILE A 352 0.53 17.54 17.42
CA ILE A 352 1.45 16.51 17.93
C ILE A 352 2.89 16.81 17.49
N MET A 353 3.75 16.99 18.48
CA MET A 353 5.14 17.39 18.28
C MET A 353 6.08 16.76 19.32
N VAL A 354 7.37 16.69 18.95
CA VAL A 354 8.43 16.32 19.90
C VAL A 354 8.74 17.52 20.80
N LYS A 355 8.85 17.29 22.11
CA LYS A 355 9.23 18.30 23.12
C LYS A 355 10.72 18.16 23.49
N TYR A 356 11.26 19.13 24.23
CA TYR A 356 12.70 19.17 24.60
C TYR A 356 13.18 18.06 25.54
N ASP A 357 12.26 17.28 26.11
CA ASP A 357 12.53 16.07 26.90
C ASP A 357 12.56 14.78 26.04
N GLY A 358 12.44 14.89 24.71
CA GLY A 358 12.36 13.76 23.78
C GLY A 358 10.97 13.12 23.67
N THR A 359 10.01 13.53 24.51
CA THR A 359 8.65 12.97 24.51
C THR A 359 7.80 13.53 23.37
N VAL A 360 6.84 12.73 22.91
CA VAL A 360 5.82 13.15 21.94
C VAL A 360 4.56 13.54 22.69
N ARG A 361 4.11 14.79 22.52
CA ARG A 361 2.94 15.33 23.22
C ARG A 361 1.99 16.12 22.31
N ASN A 362 0.73 16.22 22.73
CA ASN A 362 -0.26 17.13 22.15
C ASN A 362 -0.14 18.57 22.72
N SER A 363 -1.12 19.43 22.40
CA SER A 363 -1.26 20.81 22.88
C SER A 363 -1.66 20.94 24.35
N LEU A 364 -2.41 19.97 24.89
CA LEU A 364 -2.79 19.92 26.31
C LEU A 364 -1.56 19.63 27.20
N GLY A 365 -0.69 18.72 26.75
CA GLY A 365 0.50 18.24 27.46
C GLY A 365 0.52 16.73 27.70
N ASP A 366 -0.49 16.01 27.20
CA ASP A 366 -0.59 14.55 27.29
C ASP A 366 0.56 13.89 26.52
N VAL A 367 1.15 12.84 27.09
CA VAL A 367 2.20 12.04 26.43
C VAL A 367 1.55 10.97 25.57
N ILE A 368 1.89 10.95 24.28
CA ILE A 368 1.42 9.95 23.30
C ILE A 368 2.49 8.88 23.07
N GLN A 369 3.76 9.28 23.04
CA GLN A 369 4.92 8.37 23.06
C GLN A 369 5.98 8.93 24.01
N PHE A 370 6.61 8.07 24.81
CA PHE A 370 7.75 8.46 25.66
C PHE A 370 8.98 8.86 24.83
N LEU A 371 9.16 8.24 23.65
CA LEU A 371 10.16 8.60 22.65
C LEU A 371 9.55 8.51 21.26
N TYR A 372 9.89 9.46 20.38
CA TYR A 372 9.40 9.48 19.00
C TYR A 372 9.77 8.20 18.24
N GLY A 373 8.74 7.45 17.83
CA GLY A 373 8.90 6.19 17.12
C GLY A 373 9.70 5.13 17.91
N GLU A 374 9.57 5.15 19.24
CA GLU A 374 10.11 4.17 20.20
C GLU A 374 11.66 4.12 20.34
N ASP A 375 12.41 4.85 19.49
CA ASP A 375 13.89 4.92 19.56
C ASP A 375 14.49 6.36 19.54
N GLY A 376 13.66 7.40 19.36
CA GLY A 376 14.11 8.82 19.38
C GLY A 376 14.81 9.34 18.12
N MET A 377 14.94 8.55 17.05
CA MET A 377 15.63 8.95 15.81
C MET A 377 14.69 9.66 14.81
N ASP A 378 15.22 10.59 14.02
CA ASP A 378 14.57 11.10 12.82
C ASP A 378 14.58 10.04 11.70
N ALA A 379 13.43 9.88 11.05
CA ALA A 379 13.23 9.00 9.91
C ALA A 379 14.15 9.32 8.71
N VAL A 380 14.64 10.55 8.54
CA VAL A 380 15.47 10.92 7.38
C VAL A 380 16.82 10.19 7.36
N TRP A 381 17.40 9.85 8.52
CA TRP A 381 18.77 9.32 8.65
C TRP A 381 18.87 7.78 8.78
N ILE A 382 17.83 7.06 8.38
CA ILE A 382 17.65 5.63 8.68
C ILE A 382 17.70 4.78 7.40
N GLU A 383 18.68 3.89 7.29
CA GLU A 383 18.79 2.94 6.16
C GLU A 383 18.41 1.51 6.55
N ARG A 384 17.99 0.70 5.56
CA ARG A 384 17.83 -0.75 5.75
C ARG A 384 19.18 -1.45 5.86
N GLN A 385 19.49 -1.96 7.05
CA GLN A 385 20.70 -2.72 7.37
C GLN A 385 20.36 -4.19 7.65
N LYS A 386 21.36 -5.08 7.53
CA LYS A 386 21.19 -6.54 7.72
C LYS A 386 21.77 -7.01 9.05
N LEU A 387 20.94 -7.66 9.86
CA LEU A 387 21.31 -8.34 11.11
C LEU A 387 21.90 -9.72 10.79
N ASP A 388 23.18 -9.75 10.43
CA ASP A 388 23.85 -10.98 9.92
C ASP A 388 23.73 -12.18 10.87
N THR A 389 23.77 -11.96 12.19
CA THR A 389 23.68 -12.99 13.24
C THR A 389 22.36 -13.78 13.22
N LEU A 390 21.28 -13.19 12.71
CA LEU A 390 19.94 -13.77 12.69
C LEU A 390 19.78 -14.85 11.59
N GLY A 391 20.52 -14.71 10.48
CA GLY A 391 20.47 -15.61 9.33
C GLY A 391 21.52 -16.72 9.32
N MET A 392 22.53 -16.65 10.19
CA MET A 392 23.62 -17.64 10.27
C MET A 392 23.20 -18.91 11.01
N LYS A 393 23.68 -20.08 10.56
CA LYS A 393 23.65 -21.30 11.39
C LYS A 393 24.60 -21.18 12.58
N LYS A 394 24.38 -21.94 13.66
CA LYS A 394 25.25 -21.91 14.85
C LYS A 394 26.72 -22.21 14.50
N ALA A 395 26.96 -23.21 13.66
CA ALA A 395 28.30 -23.55 13.18
C ALA A 395 28.96 -22.43 12.34
N GLU A 396 28.18 -21.60 11.64
CA GLU A 396 28.69 -20.44 10.89
C GLU A 396 28.98 -19.27 11.83
N PHE A 397 28.06 -19.00 12.75
CA PHE A 397 28.19 -18.03 13.83
C PHE A 397 29.46 -18.28 14.65
N ASP A 398 29.72 -19.51 15.11
CA ASP A 398 30.95 -19.85 15.83
C ASP A 398 32.20 -19.65 14.95
N ASN A 399 32.15 -20.01 13.67
CA ASN A 399 33.24 -19.78 12.73
C ASN A 399 33.51 -18.29 12.41
N VAL A 400 32.52 -17.40 12.59
CA VAL A 400 32.66 -15.94 12.51
C VAL A 400 33.13 -15.36 13.85
N PHE A 401 32.45 -15.63 14.96
CA PHE A 401 32.61 -14.91 16.24
C PHE A 401 33.50 -15.60 17.29
N ARG A 402 33.50 -16.95 17.39
CA ARG A 402 34.22 -17.67 18.47
C ARG A 402 35.71 -17.93 18.18
N TYR A 403 36.61 -17.54 19.08
CA TYR A 403 38.03 -17.91 18.99
C TYR A 403 38.26 -19.39 19.35
N LYS A 404 39.24 -20.04 18.72
CA LYS A 404 39.59 -21.46 18.99
C LYS A 404 40.75 -21.56 20.00
N LEU A 405 40.51 -21.07 21.21
CA LEU A 405 41.55 -20.95 22.23
C LEU A 405 42.09 -22.30 22.73
N ASP A 406 41.22 -23.32 22.81
CA ASP A 406 41.55 -24.67 23.30
C ASP A 406 42.23 -25.59 22.26
N ASP A 407 42.49 -25.09 21.06
CA ASP A 407 43.23 -25.81 20.01
C ASP A 407 44.73 -25.40 20.07
N GLU A 408 45.58 -26.35 20.48
CA GLU A 408 47.03 -26.14 20.56
C GLU A 408 47.63 -25.65 19.22
N ASN A 409 47.10 -26.16 18.10
CA ASN A 409 47.55 -25.81 16.76
C ASN A 409 46.96 -24.49 16.24
N TRP A 410 46.05 -23.84 16.99
CA TRP A 410 45.47 -22.57 16.57
C TRP A 410 46.53 -21.46 16.52
N ARG A 411 46.93 -21.09 15.29
CA ARG A 411 47.84 -19.99 14.96
C ARG A 411 47.18 -19.08 13.90
N PRO A 412 46.39 -18.07 14.30
CA PRO A 412 45.59 -17.24 13.39
C PRO A 412 46.43 -16.33 12.49
N THR A 413 46.23 -16.41 11.17
CA THR A 413 46.98 -15.64 10.15
C THR A 413 46.59 -14.15 10.04
N TYR A 414 45.78 -13.63 10.98
CA TYR A 414 45.16 -12.30 10.90
C TYR A 414 45.47 -11.38 12.09
N MET A 415 46.21 -11.88 13.09
CA MET A 415 46.80 -11.15 14.21
C MET A 415 48.28 -11.53 14.33
N SER A 416 49.04 -10.87 15.22
CA SER A 416 50.42 -11.29 15.52
C SER A 416 50.46 -12.57 16.37
N PRO A 417 51.58 -13.33 16.37
CA PRO A 417 51.73 -14.50 17.26
C PRO A 417 51.67 -14.13 18.74
N GLU A 418 52.24 -12.99 19.14
CA GLU A 418 52.28 -12.51 20.53
C GLU A 418 50.84 -12.32 21.06
N GLN A 419 50.00 -11.59 20.34
CA GLN A 419 48.57 -11.42 20.65
C GLN A 419 47.79 -12.76 20.70
N ALA A 420 48.19 -13.75 19.91
CA ALA A 420 47.56 -15.06 19.89
C ALA A 420 47.97 -15.94 21.10
N ASP A 421 49.19 -15.76 21.61
CA ASP A 421 49.69 -16.44 22.81
C ASP A 421 49.19 -15.74 24.09
N ASP A 422 49.03 -14.41 24.09
CA ASP A 422 48.33 -13.64 25.14
C ASP A 422 46.89 -14.15 25.35
N LEU A 423 46.14 -14.30 24.25
CA LEU A 423 44.78 -14.85 24.20
C LEU A 423 44.65 -16.27 24.78
N LYS A 424 45.72 -17.08 24.71
CA LYS A 424 45.77 -18.44 25.28
C LYS A 424 46.19 -18.44 26.74
N THR A 425 47.12 -17.56 27.11
CA THR A 425 47.82 -17.61 28.41
C THR A 425 47.11 -16.80 29.50
N ILE A 426 46.49 -15.67 29.13
CA ILE A 426 45.93 -14.72 30.11
C ILE A 426 44.45 -15.04 30.35
N ARG A 427 44.16 -15.59 31.54
CA ARG A 427 42.81 -16.02 31.94
C ARG A 427 41.77 -14.91 31.86
N ASP A 428 42.12 -13.69 32.29
CA ASP A 428 41.15 -12.60 32.40
C ASP A 428 40.70 -12.10 31.02
N ILE A 429 41.63 -12.06 30.06
CA ILE A 429 41.36 -11.78 28.65
C ILE A 429 40.42 -12.86 28.07
N ARG A 430 40.66 -14.14 28.39
CA ARG A 430 39.77 -15.25 27.98
C ARG A 430 38.35 -15.12 28.56
N ILE A 431 38.20 -14.62 29.80
CA ILE A 431 36.88 -14.37 30.41
C ILE A 431 36.12 -13.28 29.65
N VAL A 432 36.79 -12.19 29.26
CA VAL A 432 36.18 -11.10 28.47
C VAL A 432 35.68 -11.60 27.11
N PHE A 433 36.44 -12.45 26.40
CA PHE A 433 36.00 -12.96 25.10
C PHE A 433 34.89 -14.02 25.17
N GLU A 434 34.87 -14.87 26.19
CA GLU A 434 33.73 -15.76 26.41
C GLU A 434 32.46 -14.96 26.76
N ALA A 435 32.58 -13.85 27.49
CA ALA A 435 31.48 -12.93 27.76
C ALA A 435 31.01 -12.15 26.52
N GLU A 436 31.91 -11.74 25.61
CA GLU A 436 31.55 -11.15 24.30
C GLU A 436 30.68 -12.14 23.50
N ILE A 437 31.08 -13.40 23.43
CA ILE A 437 30.36 -14.46 22.72
C ILE A 437 29.00 -14.71 23.40
N GLN A 438 28.95 -14.85 24.72
CA GLN A 438 27.70 -15.07 25.46
C GLN A 438 26.70 -13.91 25.27
N LYS A 439 27.19 -12.66 25.22
CA LYS A 439 26.39 -11.46 24.92
C LYS A 439 25.83 -11.51 23.49
N LEU A 440 26.63 -11.91 22.50
CA LEU A 440 26.20 -12.11 21.11
C LEU A 440 25.21 -13.28 20.93
N GLU A 441 25.33 -14.34 21.73
CA GLU A 441 24.39 -15.48 21.74
C GLU A 441 23.05 -15.09 22.36
N ALA A 442 23.05 -14.34 23.46
CA ALA A 442 21.84 -13.76 24.05
C ALA A 442 21.15 -12.76 23.09
N ASP A 443 21.92 -11.86 22.47
CA ASP A 443 21.44 -10.93 21.43
C ASP A 443 20.78 -11.69 20.26
N ARG A 444 21.41 -12.78 19.78
CA ARG A 444 20.88 -13.66 18.72
C ARG A 444 19.58 -14.33 19.13
N LEU A 445 19.50 -14.86 20.35
CA LEU A 445 18.29 -15.50 20.86
C LEU A 445 17.15 -14.49 20.94
N GLN A 446 17.37 -13.34 21.58
CA GLN A 446 16.36 -12.29 21.74
C GLN A 446 15.82 -11.78 20.40
N LEU A 447 16.70 -11.57 19.41
CA LEU A 447 16.28 -11.25 18.04
C LEU A 447 15.39 -12.35 17.43
N GLY A 448 15.75 -13.62 17.61
CA GLY A 448 15.03 -14.76 17.04
C GLY A 448 13.66 -15.04 17.68
N THR A 449 13.52 -14.82 18.99
CA THR A 449 12.33 -15.22 19.76
C THR A 449 11.38 -14.07 20.11
N GLU A 450 11.87 -12.84 20.28
CA GLU A 450 11.06 -11.70 20.71
C GLU A 450 10.88 -10.67 19.59
N ILE A 451 11.97 -10.21 18.98
CA ILE A 451 11.97 -8.98 18.16
C ILE A 451 11.64 -9.26 16.67
N ALA A 452 12.34 -10.21 16.05
CA ALA A 452 12.32 -10.45 14.60
C ALA A 452 11.74 -11.84 14.26
N THR A 453 10.68 -12.24 14.96
CA THR A 453 10.01 -13.55 14.87
C THR A 453 9.51 -13.94 13.48
N THR A 454 9.38 -12.98 12.55
CA THR A 454 9.07 -13.25 11.13
C THR A 454 10.24 -13.83 10.34
N GLY A 455 11.47 -13.79 10.85
CA GLY A 455 12.69 -14.15 10.11
C GLY A 455 13.19 -13.06 9.17
N ASP A 456 12.66 -11.84 9.26
CA ASP A 456 13.16 -10.70 8.48
C ASP A 456 14.57 -10.29 8.95
N ILE A 457 15.57 -10.47 8.10
CA ILE A 457 16.98 -10.13 8.41
C ILE A 457 17.28 -8.63 8.22
N THR A 458 16.42 -7.89 7.51
CA THR A 458 16.72 -6.53 7.04
C THR A 458 15.83 -5.47 7.69
N TRP A 459 16.40 -4.68 8.60
CA TRP A 459 15.68 -3.70 9.43
C TRP A 459 16.15 -2.26 9.17
N PRO A 460 15.26 -1.26 9.24
CA PRO A 460 15.63 0.15 9.17
C PRO A 460 16.32 0.58 10.46
N MET A 461 17.58 1.01 10.39
CA MET A 461 18.39 1.48 11.53
C MET A 461 19.27 2.68 11.13
N PRO A 462 19.54 3.64 12.03
CA PRO A 462 20.43 4.77 11.76
C PRO A 462 21.87 4.29 11.49
N VAL A 463 22.68 5.16 10.86
CA VAL A 463 24.13 4.99 10.62
C VAL A 463 24.52 3.67 9.92
N ASN A 464 24.75 3.70 8.59
CA ASN A 464 25.15 2.51 7.84
C ASN A 464 26.58 2.03 8.17
N LEU A 465 26.70 1.11 9.14
CA LEU A 465 27.98 0.65 9.68
C LEU A 465 28.86 -0.02 8.61
N LYS A 466 28.25 -0.84 7.75
CA LYS A 466 28.97 -1.58 6.69
C LYS A 466 29.56 -0.64 5.65
N ARG A 467 28.88 0.48 5.37
CA ARG A 467 29.38 1.54 4.47
C ARG A 467 30.52 2.33 5.13
N LEU A 468 30.40 2.69 6.41
CA LEU A 468 31.50 3.33 7.17
C LEU A 468 32.77 2.48 7.23
N ILE A 469 32.66 1.18 7.52
CA ILE A 469 33.80 0.24 7.52
C ILE A 469 34.48 0.20 6.16
N TRP A 470 33.71 0.15 5.08
CA TRP A 470 34.27 0.12 3.72
C TRP A 470 34.92 1.46 3.35
N ASN A 471 34.31 2.59 3.75
CA ASN A 471 34.91 3.92 3.60
C ASN A 471 36.25 4.01 4.34
N ALA A 472 36.35 3.49 5.58
CA ALA A 472 37.60 3.43 6.34
C ALA A 472 38.67 2.61 5.61
N GLN A 473 38.34 1.39 5.18
CA GLN A 473 39.25 0.54 4.39
C GLN A 473 39.82 1.27 3.16
N LYS A 474 38.97 2.03 2.45
CA LYS A 474 39.37 2.79 1.27
C LYS A 474 40.18 4.04 1.63
N THR A 475 39.79 4.81 2.64
CA THR A 475 40.48 6.03 3.09
C THR A 475 41.89 5.71 3.58
N PHE A 476 42.02 4.80 4.53
CA PHE A 476 43.31 4.39 5.13
C PHE A 476 44.10 3.39 4.26
N LYS A 477 43.57 2.98 3.09
CA LYS A 477 44.22 2.10 2.09
C LYS A 477 44.64 0.74 2.66
N ILE A 478 43.75 0.11 3.42
CA ILE A 478 44.02 -1.11 4.19
C ILE A 478 44.36 -2.30 3.27
N ASP A 479 45.50 -2.95 3.53
CA ASP A 479 45.95 -4.15 2.82
C ASP A 479 45.41 -5.41 3.50
N LEU A 480 44.31 -5.95 2.97
CA LEU A 480 43.64 -7.16 3.47
C LEU A 480 44.54 -8.42 3.51
N ARG A 481 45.76 -8.38 2.96
CA ARG A 481 46.73 -9.48 3.05
C ARG A 481 47.52 -9.47 4.36
N ARG A 482 47.65 -8.33 5.03
CA ARG A 482 48.41 -8.16 6.30
C ARG A 482 47.54 -8.52 7.51
N PRO A 483 48.13 -8.81 8.69
CA PRO A 483 47.39 -8.78 9.95
C PRO A 483 47.05 -7.32 10.34
N SER A 484 46.14 -7.15 11.30
CA SER A 484 45.90 -5.86 11.97
C SER A 484 47.01 -5.57 13.00
N ASP A 485 47.17 -4.30 13.38
CA ASP A 485 48.03 -3.83 14.47
C ASP A 485 47.30 -3.76 15.83
N MET A 486 45.97 -3.85 15.86
CA MET A 486 45.17 -3.69 17.07
C MET A 486 45.22 -4.92 17.98
N HIS A 487 45.29 -4.72 19.29
CA HIS A 487 45.10 -5.79 20.26
C HIS A 487 43.59 -6.09 20.44
N PRO A 488 43.13 -7.36 20.47
CA PRO A 488 41.72 -7.71 20.58
C PRO A 488 40.95 -7.02 21.73
N MET A 489 41.58 -6.82 22.89
CA MET A 489 40.96 -6.17 24.06
C MET A 489 40.61 -4.69 23.81
N GLU A 490 41.44 -3.96 23.04
CA GLU A 490 41.21 -2.55 22.72
C GLU A 490 39.88 -2.35 21.98
N ILE A 491 39.50 -3.34 21.17
CA ILE A 491 38.24 -3.35 20.43
C ILE A 491 37.05 -3.42 21.39
N VAL A 492 37.06 -4.38 22.33
CA VAL A 492 35.95 -4.60 23.27
C VAL A 492 35.78 -3.38 24.18
N GLU A 493 36.88 -2.88 24.75
CA GLU A 493 36.86 -1.66 25.56
C GLU A 493 36.33 -0.45 24.79
N ALA A 494 36.74 -0.26 23.53
CA ALA A 494 36.29 0.87 22.72
C ALA A 494 34.81 0.74 22.30
N MET A 495 34.30 -0.49 22.15
CA MET A 495 32.88 -0.75 21.85
C MET A 495 31.97 -0.55 23.06
N ASP A 496 32.36 -0.95 24.27
CA ASP A 496 31.57 -0.64 25.47
C ASP A 496 31.63 0.87 25.80
N LYS A 497 32.81 1.52 25.70
CA LYS A 497 32.95 2.99 25.78
C LYS A 497 32.21 3.75 24.67
N LEU A 498 31.83 3.10 23.56
CA LEU A 498 30.96 3.67 22.52
C LEU A 498 29.48 3.53 22.92
N GLN A 499 29.05 2.35 23.37
CA GLN A 499 27.68 2.11 23.85
C GLN A 499 27.27 3.10 24.97
N GLU A 500 28.20 3.49 25.85
CA GLU A 500 27.97 4.50 26.91
C GLU A 500 27.80 5.94 26.39
N ARG A 501 28.42 6.29 25.24
CA ARG A 501 28.37 7.65 24.65
C ARG A 501 27.14 7.88 23.78
N LEU A 502 26.54 6.83 23.22
CA LEU A 502 25.39 6.89 22.30
C LEU A 502 24.07 7.18 23.04
N LYS A 503 23.99 8.34 23.72
CA LYS A 503 22.83 8.72 24.54
C LYS A 503 21.67 9.27 23.68
N VAL A 504 20.48 8.75 23.95
CA VAL A 504 19.18 9.22 23.43
C VAL A 504 18.37 9.83 24.57
N VAL A 505 18.28 9.12 25.70
CA VAL A 505 17.64 9.61 26.94
C VAL A 505 18.72 10.13 27.89
N PRO A 506 18.74 11.44 28.21
CA PRO A 506 19.67 11.99 29.19
C PRO A 506 19.12 11.84 30.62
N GLY A 507 19.75 10.99 31.43
CA GLY A 507 19.49 10.86 32.86
C GLY A 507 20.32 9.76 33.50
N ASP A 508 20.58 9.90 34.81
CA ASP A 508 21.34 8.93 35.61
C ASP A 508 20.45 8.22 36.66
N ASP A 509 19.14 8.45 36.62
CA ASP A 509 18.15 7.71 37.40
C ASP A 509 17.79 6.35 36.76
N ALA A 510 17.21 5.45 37.55
CA ALA A 510 16.93 4.08 37.12
C ALA A 510 15.96 3.99 35.92
N MET A 511 14.97 4.88 35.81
CA MET A 511 14.04 4.88 34.69
C MET A 511 14.71 5.40 33.41
N SER A 512 15.50 6.48 33.49
CA SER A 512 16.25 7.00 32.34
C SER A 512 17.27 5.99 31.82
N ILE A 513 17.95 5.27 32.73
CA ILE A 513 18.91 4.21 32.37
C ILE A 513 18.20 3.04 31.65
N GLU A 514 17.04 2.61 32.14
CA GLU A 514 16.24 1.57 31.48
C GLU A 514 15.68 2.03 30.12
N ALA A 515 15.13 3.24 30.04
CA ALA A 515 14.63 3.83 28.81
C ALA A 515 15.74 3.98 27.75
N GLN A 516 16.92 4.47 28.15
CA GLN A 516 18.11 4.57 27.30
C GLN A 516 18.56 3.20 26.76
N LYS A 517 18.60 2.18 27.64
CA LYS A 517 18.96 0.81 27.27
C LYS A 517 17.99 0.23 26.24
N ASN A 518 16.69 0.47 26.43
CA ASN A 518 15.64 -0.04 25.55
C ASN A 518 15.63 0.69 24.19
N ALA A 519 15.70 2.02 24.18
CA ALA A 519 15.74 2.84 22.96
C ALA A 519 16.93 2.51 22.05
N THR A 520 18.08 2.15 22.63
CA THR A 520 19.30 1.81 21.88
C THR A 520 19.51 0.31 21.67
N LEU A 521 18.64 -0.57 22.19
CA LEU A 521 18.83 -2.03 22.21
C LEU A 521 19.16 -2.60 20.82
N LEU A 522 18.29 -2.33 19.83
CA LEU A 522 18.43 -2.88 18.47
C LEU A 522 19.71 -2.39 17.76
N PHE A 523 20.05 -1.11 17.93
CA PHE A 523 21.27 -0.54 17.34
C PHE A 523 22.54 -1.08 18.04
N ASN A 524 22.49 -1.28 19.36
CA ASN A 524 23.59 -1.87 20.11
C ASN A 524 23.82 -3.35 19.74
N ILE A 525 22.76 -4.12 19.44
CA ILE A 525 22.89 -5.48 18.88
C ILE A 525 23.55 -5.44 17.49
N LEU A 526 23.17 -4.49 16.63
CA LEU A 526 23.80 -4.30 15.32
C LEU A 526 25.29 -3.91 15.47
N LEU A 527 25.63 -3.01 16.40
CA LEU A 527 27.00 -2.60 16.70
C LEU A 527 27.83 -3.81 17.15
N ARG A 528 27.39 -4.55 18.17
CA ARG A 528 28.12 -5.72 18.68
C ARG A 528 28.32 -6.80 17.61
N SER A 529 27.28 -7.14 16.85
CA SER A 529 27.35 -8.14 15.76
C SER A 529 28.18 -7.70 14.54
N THR A 530 28.39 -6.40 14.36
CA THR A 530 29.25 -5.85 13.30
C THR A 530 30.70 -5.69 13.76
N PHE A 531 30.92 -5.13 14.95
CA PHE A 531 32.22 -4.77 15.50
C PHE A 531 32.76 -5.78 16.53
N ALA A 532 32.33 -7.04 16.44
CA ALA A 532 32.91 -8.11 17.23
C ALA A 532 34.43 -8.25 16.98
N SER A 533 35.19 -8.51 18.04
CA SER A 533 36.66 -8.52 18.06
C SER A 533 37.30 -9.34 16.93
N LYS A 534 36.92 -10.61 16.83
CA LYS A 534 37.36 -11.55 15.79
C LYS A 534 36.95 -11.11 14.39
N ARG A 535 35.78 -10.47 14.24
CA ARG A 535 35.23 -10.06 12.94
C ARG A 535 36.03 -8.90 12.35
N ILE A 536 36.34 -7.88 13.15
CA ILE A 536 37.18 -6.76 12.73
C ILE A 536 38.57 -7.26 12.32
N LEU A 537 39.21 -8.13 13.11
CA LEU A 537 40.57 -8.61 12.84
C LEU A 537 40.64 -9.57 11.63
N LYS A 538 39.61 -10.39 11.40
CA LYS A 538 39.58 -11.42 10.34
C LYS A 538 39.00 -10.93 9.02
N GLU A 539 37.85 -10.25 9.04
CA GLU A 539 37.11 -9.83 7.85
C GLU A 539 37.51 -8.43 7.38
N TYR A 540 37.52 -7.45 8.29
CA TYR A 540 37.68 -6.04 7.93
C TYR A 540 39.13 -5.55 7.96
N LYS A 541 39.96 -6.17 8.80
CA LYS A 541 41.38 -5.87 9.02
C LYS A 541 41.66 -4.39 9.29
N LEU A 542 40.80 -3.75 10.08
CA LEU A 542 40.97 -2.36 10.49
C LEU A 542 42.29 -2.20 11.26
N THR A 543 42.99 -1.09 11.01
CA THR A 543 44.10 -0.61 11.84
C THR A 543 43.59 0.32 12.95
N ARG A 544 44.39 0.54 14.01
CA ARG A 544 43.98 1.38 15.15
C ARG A 544 43.44 2.75 14.72
N GLU A 545 44.20 3.50 13.91
CA GLU A 545 43.78 4.80 13.36
C GLU A 545 42.42 4.75 12.62
N SER A 546 42.22 3.69 11.81
CA SER A 546 41.00 3.53 11.02
C SER A 546 39.78 3.12 11.86
N PHE A 547 40.01 2.41 12.96
CA PHE A 547 38.96 1.99 13.90
C PHE A 547 38.54 3.15 14.80
N GLU A 548 39.49 3.93 15.33
CA GLU A 548 39.21 5.18 16.05
C GLU A 548 38.40 6.17 15.18
N TRP A 549 38.74 6.30 13.89
CA TRP A 549 37.98 7.12 12.95
C TRP A 549 36.54 6.60 12.75
N VAL A 550 36.34 5.28 12.59
CA VAL A 550 35.00 4.69 12.47
C VAL A 550 34.16 4.94 13.73
N ILE A 551 34.75 4.84 14.93
CA ILE A 551 34.07 5.12 16.20
C ILE A 551 33.60 6.58 16.25
N GLY A 552 34.45 7.54 15.86
CA GLY A 552 34.09 8.96 15.81
C GLY A 552 33.00 9.29 14.79
N GLU A 553 33.05 8.67 13.59
CA GLU A 553 31.97 8.82 12.59
C GLU A 553 30.65 8.21 13.05
N ILE A 554 30.66 7.08 13.77
CA ILE A 554 29.43 6.48 14.33
C ILE A 554 28.82 7.41 15.38
N GLU A 555 29.62 7.89 16.33
CA GLU A 555 29.14 8.82 17.38
C GLU A 555 28.57 10.11 16.77
N SER A 556 29.29 10.72 15.81
CA SER A 556 28.86 11.95 15.14
C SER A 556 27.54 11.75 14.36
N ARG A 557 27.45 10.68 13.56
CA ARG A 557 26.27 10.39 12.73
C ARG A 557 25.08 9.92 13.55
N PHE A 558 25.29 9.26 14.68
CA PHE A 558 24.21 8.86 15.59
C PHE A 558 23.56 10.08 16.23
N HIS A 559 24.35 11.01 16.78
CA HIS A 559 23.82 12.27 17.31
C HIS A 559 23.15 13.13 16.22
N GLN A 560 23.67 13.10 14.98
CA GLN A 560 23.00 13.73 13.83
C GLN A 560 21.66 13.07 13.45
N SER A 561 21.46 11.78 13.77
CA SER A 561 20.23 11.04 13.48
C SER A 561 19.13 11.16 14.54
N LEU A 562 19.41 11.81 15.68
CA LEU A 562 18.39 12.12 16.69
C LEU A 562 17.33 13.08 16.15
N VAL A 563 16.08 12.94 16.60
CA VAL A 563 15.00 13.86 16.20
C VAL A 563 15.19 15.25 16.82
N ALA A 564 14.91 16.29 16.04
CA ALA A 564 14.94 17.67 16.55
C ALA A 564 13.71 17.95 17.45
N PRO A 565 13.88 18.45 18.69
CA PRO A 565 12.78 19.01 19.46
C PRO A 565 12.09 20.13 18.70
N GLY A 566 10.76 20.19 18.78
CA GLY A 566 9.92 21.11 18.02
C GLY A 566 9.38 20.55 16.70
N GLU A 567 9.85 19.39 16.24
CA GLU A 567 9.41 18.79 14.96
C GLU A 567 7.93 18.37 15.00
N MET A 568 7.17 18.75 13.96
CA MET A 568 5.71 18.56 13.86
C MET A 568 5.34 17.17 13.31
N ILE A 569 5.83 16.15 14.00
CA ILE A 569 5.74 14.73 13.62
C ILE A 569 4.31 14.25 13.35
N GLY A 570 3.27 14.80 13.97
CA GLY A 570 1.88 14.44 13.67
C GLY A 570 1.41 14.88 12.28
N CYS A 571 1.75 16.10 11.85
CA CYS A 571 1.54 16.57 10.48
C CYS A 571 2.34 15.75 9.46
N VAL A 572 3.60 15.42 9.79
CA VAL A 572 4.45 14.59 8.93
C VAL A 572 3.88 13.17 8.80
N ALA A 573 3.40 12.56 9.88
CA ALA A 573 2.74 11.26 9.88
C ALA A 573 1.44 11.26 9.07
N ALA A 574 0.59 12.28 9.27
CA ALA A 574 -0.66 12.46 8.52
C ALA A 574 -0.44 12.51 7.01
N GLN A 575 0.56 13.27 6.56
CA GLN A 575 0.92 13.38 5.14
C GLN A 575 1.58 12.09 4.62
N SER A 576 2.45 11.48 5.44
CA SER A 576 3.16 10.25 5.08
C SER A 576 2.24 9.05 4.85
N ILE A 577 1.06 9.04 5.48
CA ILE A 577 0.02 8.00 5.33
C ILE A 577 -1.02 8.35 4.27
N GLY A 578 -1.44 9.62 4.20
CA GLY A 578 -2.46 10.06 3.24
C GLY A 578 -1.97 10.16 1.80
N GLU A 579 -0.70 10.50 1.56
CA GLU A 579 -0.14 10.58 0.21
C GLU A 579 -0.13 9.21 -0.51
N PRO A 580 0.39 8.10 0.08
CA PRO A 580 0.29 6.77 -0.52
C PRO A 580 -1.16 6.29 -0.65
N ALA A 581 -2.08 6.74 0.22
CA ALA A 581 -3.49 6.43 0.08
C ALA A 581 -4.09 6.98 -1.23
N THR A 582 -3.58 8.11 -1.74
CA THR A 582 -3.94 8.59 -3.10
C THR A 582 -3.40 7.66 -4.20
N GLN A 583 -2.19 7.10 -4.05
CA GLN A 583 -1.58 6.20 -5.05
C GLN A 583 -2.28 4.83 -5.13
N MET A 584 -2.67 4.25 -3.98
CA MET A 584 -3.39 2.98 -3.90
C MET A 584 -4.65 2.95 -4.79
N THR A 585 -5.28 4.11 -5.01
CA THR A 585 -6.52 4.26 -5.81
C THR A 585 -6.37 3.77 -7.25
N LEU A 586 -5.20 4.03 -7.84
CA LEU A 586 -4.81 3.73 -9.23
C LEU A 586 -4.30 2.30 -9.35
N ASN A 587 -3.43 1.88 -8.42
CA ASN A 587 -2.71 0.61 -8.50
C ASN A 587 -3.63 -0.62 -8.32
N THR A 588 -4.76 -0.46 -7.61
CA THR A 588 -5.74 -1.56 -7.35
C THR A 588 -6.14 -2.33 -8.62
N PHE A 589 -6.27 -1.63 -9.77
CA PHE A 589 -6.69 -2.22 -11.04
C PHE A 589 -5.74 -3.30 -11.58
N HIS A 590 -4.45 -3.21 -11.31
CA HIS A 590 -3.47 -4.18 -11.83
C HIS A 590 -3.49 -5.52 -11.06
N TYR A 591 -4.12 -5.57 -9.89
CA TYR A 591 -4.16 -6.75 -9.02
C TYR A 591 -5.57 -7.36 -8.87
N ALA A 592 -6.61 -6.73 -9.44
CA ALA A 592 -8.02 -7.15 -9.39
C ALA A 592 -8.36 -8.47 -10.12
N GLY A 593 -7.36 -9.29 -10.45
CA GLY A 593 -7.53 -10.65 -11.00
C GLY A 593 -6.86 -11.75 -10.17
N VAL A 594 -6.24 -11.44 -9.02
CA VAL A 594 -5.53 -12.40 -8.15
C VAL A 594 -6.39 -12.76 -6.93
N SER A 595 -7.59 -13.27 -7.18
CA SER A 595 -8.66 -13.45 -6.18
C SER A 595 -8.44 -14.66 -5.26
N ALA A 596 -7.42 -14.58 -4.40
CA ALA A 596 -7.15 -15.58 -3.36
C ALA A 596 -8.02 -15.39 -2.09
N LYS A 597 -8.40 -14.15 -1.74
CA LYS A 597 -9.27 -13.85 -0.59
C LYS A 597 -10.12 -12.61 -0.89
N ASN A 598 -11.44 -12.68 -0.70
CA ASN A 598 -12.37 -11.57 -0.93
C ASN A 598 -12.36 -10.57 0.24
N VAL A 599 -11.19 -10.03 0.60
CA VAL A 599 -11.07 -9.03 1.68
C VAL A 599 -11.14 -7.62 1.08
N THR A 600 -11.78 -6.69 1.80
CA THR A 600 -11.65 -5.27 1.46
C THR A 600 -10.21 -4.79 1.62
N LEU A 601 -9.65 -4.21 0.55
CA LEU A 601 -8.27 -3.72 0.51
C LEU A 601 -8.22 -2.28 -0.02
N GLY A 602 -7.07 -1.63 0.14
CA GLY A 602 -6.86 -0.24 -0.26
C GLY A 602 -7.74 0.76 0.50
N VAL A 603 -8.13 1.85 -0.18
CA VAL A 603 -8.84 2.99 0.44
C VAL A 603 -10.15 2.63 1.15
N PRO A 604 -11.03 1.74 0.62
CA PRO A 604 -12.23 1.31 1.36
C PRO A 604 -11.92 0.70 2.72
N ARG A 605 -10.84 -0.10 2.84
CA ARG A 605 -10.41 -0.70 4.10
C ARG A 605 -9.74 0.30 5.03
N LEU A 606 -8.90 1.18 4.49
CA LEU A 606 -8.34 2.31 5.23
C LEU A 606 -9.46 3.18 5.85
N ARG A 607 -10.55 3.39 5.11
CA ARG A 607 -11.75 4.11 5.57
C ARG A 607 -12.51 3.36 6.67
N GLU A 608 -12.64 2.03 6.59
CA GLU A 608 -13.22 1.22 7.68
C GLU A 608 -12.42 1.32 8.98
N ILE A 609 -11.09 1.23 8.87
CA ILE A 609 -10.15 1.30 10.01
C ILE A 609 -10.19 2.69 10.66
N ILE A 610 -9.97 3.77 9.89
CA ILE A 610 -9.94 5.15 10.39
C ILE A 610 -11.30 5.60 10.96
N ASN A 611 -12.41 5.03 10.47
CA ASN A 611 -13.75 5.27 11.01
C ASN A 611 -14.10 4.41 12.24
N VAL A 612 -13.34 3.35 12.55
CA VAL A 612 -13.67 2.33 13.57
C VAL A 612 -15.08 1.75 13.32
N ALA A 613 -15.27 1.21 12.11
CA ALA A 613 -16.58 0.76 11.65
C ALA A 613 -17.09 -0.49 12.41
N LYS A 614 -18.21 -0.36 13.15
CA LYS A 614 -18.88 -1.47 13.89
C LYS A 614 -19.29 -2.66 13.02
N LYS A 615 -19.56 -2.44 11.74
CA LYS A 615 -19.85 -3.49 10.76
C LYS A 615 -18.92 -3.27 9.56
N ILE A 616 -17.83 -4.04 9.53
CA ILE A 616 -16.90 -4.10 8.39
C ILE A 616 -17.48 -4.99 7.29
N LYS A 617 -17.13 -4.74 6.03
CA LYS A 617 -17.69 -5.51 4.89
C LYS A 617 -17.24 -6.96 4.84
N THR A 618 -16.03 -7.25 5.32
CA THR A 618 -15.36 -8.56 5.18
C THR A 618 -14.73 -8.97 6.51
N PRO A 619 -15.54 -9.34 7.52
CA PRO A 619 -15.04 -9.88 8.79
C PRO A 619 -14.36 -11.23 8.56
N SER A 620 -13.15 -11.40 9.09
CA SER A 620 -12.42 -12.67 9.03
C SER A 620 -11.41 -12.81 10.17
N LEU A 621 -11.39 -13.99 10.79
CA LEU A 621 -10.27 -14.43 11.61
C LEU A 621 -9.20 -15.12 10.74
N SER A 622 -7.96 -15.10 11.20
CA SER A 622 -6.91 -16.03 10.77
C SER A 622 -6.54 -16.88 11.98
N VAL A 623 -7.04 -18.11 11.98
CA VAL A 623 -6.96 -19.08 13.09
C VAL A 623 -5.77 -20.00 12.87
N PHE A 624 -4.89 -20.07 13.86
CA PHE A 624 -3.76 -20.99 13.84
C PHE A 624 -4.12 -22.26 14.60
N LEU A 625 -3.61 -23.40 14.14
CA LEU A 625 -3.85 -24.71 14.77
C LEU A 625 -2.65 -25.12 15.62
N LYS A 626 -2.88 -25.94 16.65
CA LYS A 626 -1.80 -26.51 17.47
C LYS A 626 -0.83 -27.35 16.62
N PRO A 627 0.48 -27.43 16.96
CA PRO A 627 1.52 -28.07 16.12
C PRO A 627 1.39 -29.57 15.84
N GLU A 628 0.39 -30.23 16.42
CA GLU A 628 0.05 -31.64 16.21
C GLU A 628 -0.98 -31.77 15.09
N VAL A 629 -2.05 -30.98 15.18
CA VAL A 629 -3.12 -30.83 14.18
C VAL A 629 -2.60 -30.19 12.90
N SER A 630 -1.82 -29.10 13.02
CA SER A 630 -1.42 -28.22 11.89
C SER A 630 -0.55 -28.90 10.82
N LYS A 631 -0.12 -30.15 11.04
CA LYS A 631 0.68 -30.94 10.08
C LYS A 631 -0.17 -31.81 9.15
N LYS A 632 -1.43 -32.10 9.50
CA LYS A 632 -2.32 -32.99 8.74
C LYS A 632 -3.57 -32.25 8.28
N LYS A 633 -3.77 -32.19 6.96
CA LYS A 633 -4.97 -31.58 6.34
C LYS A 633 -6.28 -32.20 6.86
N GLU A 634 -6.30 -33.50 7.14
CA GLU A 634 -7.45 -34.20 7.69
C GLU A 634 -7.85 -33.67 9.08
N LEU A 635 -6.88 -33.51 9.99
CA LEU A 635 -7.12 -32.97 11.33
C LEU A 635 -7.50 -31.48 11.26
N ALA A 636 -6.89 -30.72 10.36
CA ALA A 636 -7.31 -29.35 10.07
C ALA A 636 -8.77 -29.28 9.55
N LYS A 637 -9.26 -30.30 8.83
CA LYS A 637 -10.67 -30.40 8.44
C LYS A 637 -11.60 -30.76 9.60
N ASN A 638 -11.16 -31.59 10.57
CA ASN A 638 -11.95 -31.79 11.80
C ASN A 638 -12.26 -30.44 12.46
N VAL A 639 -11.24 -29.58 12.62
CA VAL A 639 -11.40 -28.24 13.21
C VAL A 639 -12.19 -27.30 12.29
N GLN A 640 -12.07 -27.42 10.96
CA GLN A 640 -12.92 -26.68 10.02
C GLN A 640 -14.41 -26.94 10.31
N CYS A 641 -14.82 -28.22 10.39
CA CYS A 641 -16.20 -28.59 10.66
C CYS A 641 -16.67 -28.18 12.06
N ALA A 642 -15.79 -28.26 13.07
CA ALA A 642 -16.10 -27.87 14.44
C ALA A 642 -16.25 -26.35 14.65
N LEU A 643 -15.71 -25.52 13.74
CA LEU A 643 -15.82 -24.06 13.78
C LEU A 643 -16.92 -23.50 12.85
N GLU A 644 -17.21 -24.14 11.72
CA GLU A 644 -18.15 -23.64 10.70
C GLU A 644 -19.63 -23.75 11.13
N TYR A 645 -20.29 -22.61 11.32
CA TYR A 645 -21.68 -22.56 11.77
C TYR A 645 -22.62 -23.31 10.82
N THR A 646 -23.33 -24.28 11.39
CA THR A 646 -24.09 -25.28 10.65
C THR A 646 -25.48 -25.38 11.24
N THR A 647 -26.45 -24.78 10.56
CA THR A 647 -27.88 -24.94 10.84
C THR A 647 -28.49 -26.06 10.00
N LEU A 648 -29.66 -26.55 10.39
CA LEU A 648 -30.39 -27.62 9.68
C LEU A 648 -30.63 -27.28 8.20
N ARG A 649 -30.92 -26.01 7.88
CA ARG A 649 -31.05 -25.50 6.50
C ARG A 649 -29.79 -25.67 5.64
N SER A 650 -28.60 -25.79 6.23
CA SER A 650 -27.36 -26.00 5.47
C SER A 650 -27.11 -27.45 5.06
N VAL A 651 -27.87 -28.40 5.63
CA VAL A 651 -27.82 -29.84 5.29
C VAL A 651 -29.14 -30.35 4.68
N THR A 652 -30.25 -29.65 4.84
CA THR A 652 -31.56 -30.01 4.27
C THR A 652 -31.59 -29.89 2.75
N HIS A 653 -32.11 -30.92 2.07
CA HIS A 653 -32.47 -30.91 0.65
C HIS A 653 -33.89 -30.38 0.44
N ALA A 654 -34.86 -30.92 1.18
CA ALA A 654 -36.27 -30.54 1.11
C ALA A 654 -36.99 -30.75 2.45
N THR A 655 -38.07 -30.00 2.65
CA THR A 655 -39.04 -30.17 3.74
C THR A 655 -40.42 -30.41 3.16
N GLU A 656 -41.17 -31.34 3.76
CA GLU A 656 -42.53 -31.71 3.37
C GLU A 656 -43.40 -31.83 4.61
N ILE A 657 -44.63 -31.31 4.57
CA ILE A 657 -45.63 -31.55 5.62
C ILE A 657 -46.71 -32.46 5.06
N TRP A 658 -46.87 -33.62 5.69
CA TRP A 658 -47.81 -34.67 5.32
C TRP A 658 -48.88 -34.84 6.41
N TYR A 659 -50.08 -35.26 6.00
CA TYR A 659 -51.09 -35.77 6.92
C TYR A 659 -51.05 -37.30 6.87
N ASP A 660 -50.48 -37.91 7.89
CA ASP A 660 -50.21 -39.35 7.96
C ASP A 660 -50.84 -39.91 9.26
N PRO A 661 -52.14 -40.29 9.22
CA PRO A 661 -52.97 -40.44 10.43
C PRO A 661 -52.75 -41.73 11.21
N ASP A 662 -51.91 -42.65 10.72
CA ASP A 662 -51.48 -43.85 11.43
C ASP A 662 -50.00 -43.67 11.85
N PRO A 663 -49.68 -43.64 13.15
CA PRO A 663 -48.30 -43.53 13.61
C PRO A 663 -47.46 -44.80 13.42
N LEU A 664 -48.09 -45.99 13.35
CA LEU A 664 -47.45 -47.30 13.23
C LEU A 664 -47.30 -47.72 11.76
N GLY A 665 -48.25 -47.30 10.92
CA GLY A 665 -48.15 -47.35 9.47
C GLY A 665 -47.47 -46.11 8.88
N THR A 666 -47.58 -45.97 7.55
CA THR A 666 -47.39 -44.69 6.86
C THR A 666 -48.03 -44.74 5.46
N THR A 667 -48.51 -43.59 5.00
CA THR A 667 -48.97 -43.35 3.62
C THR A 667 -47.82 -43.13 2.63
N ILE A 668 -46.57 -42.98 3.09
CA ILE A 668 -45.41 -42.66 2.27
C ILE A 668 -44.67 -43.95 1.89
N GLU A 669 -44.80 -44.39 0.63
CA GLU A 669 -44.24 -45.67 0.14
C GLU A 669 -42.73 -45.82 0.38
N GLU A 670 -41.96 -44.72 0.32
CA GLU A 670 -40.50 -44.71 0.59
C GLU A 670 -40.15 -45.00 2.06
N ASP A 671 -41.06 -44.69 3.00
CA ASP A 671 -40.76 -44.69 4.44
C ASP A 671 -41.22 -45.99 5.14
N VAL A 672 -42.07 -46.79 4.49
CA VAL A 672 -42.72 -47.99 5.06
C VAL A 672 -41.73 -48.98 5.70
N GLU A 673 -40.59 -49.22 5.04
CA GLU A 673 -39.64 -50.25 5.49
C GLU A 673 -38.95 -49.86 6.81
N PHE A 674 -38.44 -48.63 6.91
CA PHE A 674 -37.72 -48.19 8.11
C PHE A 674 -38.66 -47.90 9.29
N VAL A 675 -39.83 -47.31 9.04
CA VAL A 675 -40.87 -47.05 10.05
C VAL A 675 -41.33 -48.36 10.69
N LYS A 676 -41.57 -49.39 9.88
CA LYS A 676 -41.93 -50.72 10.37
C LYS A 676 -40.81 -51.38 11.17
N SER A 677 -39.55 -51.25 10.76
CA SER A 677 -38.42 -51.78 11.55
C SER A 677 -38.23 -51.07 12.90
N TYR A 678 -38.51 -49.77 12.97
CA TYR A 678 -38.41 -48.97 14.21
C TYR A 678 -39.42 -49.45 15.26
N TYR A 679 -40.68 -49.68 14.88
CA TYR A 679 -41.69 -50.21 15.81
C TYR A 679 -41.67 -51.74 15.99
N GLU A 680 -40.88 -52.49 15.21
CA GLU A 680 -40.63 -53.92 15.48
C GLU A 680 -39.65 -54.15 16.64
N MET A 681 -38.80 -53.16 16.95
CA MET A 681 -37.93 -53.15 18.13
C MET A 681 -37.85 -51.72 18.70
N PRO A 682 -38.90 -51.23 19.39
CA PRO A 682 -38.93 -49.86 19.91
C PRO A 682 -37.92 -49.70 21.06
N ASP A 683 -37.10 -48.65 20.98
CA ASP A 683 -36.17 -48.24 22.05
C ASP A 683 -36.87 -47.50 23.22
N GLU A 684 -38.09 -46.99 22.98
CA GLU A 684 -38.88 -46.18 23.92
C GLU A 684 -40.36 -46.61 23.97
N ASP A 685 -40.98 -46.61 25.16
CA ASP A 685 -42.41 -46.89 25.37
C ASP A 685 -43.29 -45.69 24.95
N ILE A 686 -43.29 -45.32 23.67
CA ILE A 686 -44.11 -44.23 23.11
C ILE A 686 -45.55 -44.72 22.88
N ASP A 687 -46.51 -44.05 23.51
CA ASP A 687 -47.95 -44.30 23.37
C ASP A 687 -48.48 -43.67 22.06
N PRO A 688 -48.87 -44.46 21.04
CA PRO A 688 -49.12 -43.95 19.69
C PRO A 688 -50.35 -43.02 19.61
N ASP A 689 -51.31 -43.18 20.53
CA ASP A 689 -52.51 -42.33 20.61
C ASP A 689 -52.20 -40.87 20.99
N LYS A 690 -50.95 -40.56 21.37
CA LYS A 690 -50.48 -39.20 21.72
C LYS A 690 -49.76 -38.46 20.58
N LEU A 691 -49.56 -39.09 19.43
CA LEU A 691 -48.83 -38.49 18.31
C LEU A 691 -49.77 -37.76 17.36
N SER A 692 -49.47 -36.49 17.02
CA SER A 692 -50.27 -35.72 16.06
C SER A 692 -50.30 -36.43 14.69
N PRO A 693 -51.45 -36.44 13.98
CA PRO A 693 -51.56 -37.03 12.65
C PRO A 693 -50.77 -36.23 11.60
N TRP A 694 -50.35 -35.01 11.91
CA TRP A 694 -49.47 -34.21 11.05
C TRP A 694 -47.99 -34.60 11.24
N LEU A 695 -47.30 -34.75 10.12
CA LEU A 695 -45.90 -35.14 10.00
C LEU A 695 -45.11 -34.03 9.30
N LEU A 696 -43.99 -33.60 9.90
CA LEU A 696 -42.91 -32.93 9.18
C LEU A 696 -41.87 -33.98 8.75
N ARG A 697 -41.63 -34.08 7.44
CA ARG A 697 -40.62 -34.95 6.82
C ARG A 697 -39.52 -34.06 6.23
N ILE A 698 -38.26 -34.37 6.57
CA ILE A 698 -37.08 -33.61 6.13
C ILE A 698 -36.16 -34.59 5.39
N GLU A 699 -35.89 -34.31 4.10
CA GLU A 699 -34.89 -35.03 3.31
C GLU A 699 -33.54 -34.29 3.44
N LEU A 700 -32.51 -34.99 3.89
CA LEU A 700 -31.17 -34.43 4.17
C LEU A 700 -30.18 -34.79 3.05
N ASN A 701 -29.34 -33.83 2.67
CA ASN A 701 -28.37 -33.98 1.59
C ASN A 701 -27.13 -34.74 2.06
N ARG A 702 -27.00 -36.00 1.60
CA ARG A 702 -25.89 -36.91 1.89
C ARG A 702 -24.50 -36.31 1.60
N GLU A 703 -24.34 -35.49 0.54
CA GLU A 703 -23.06 -34.84 0.23
C GLU A 703 -22.64 -33.85 1.34
N MET A 704 -23.60 -33.07 1.85
CA MET A 704 -23.35 -32.09 2.92
C MET A 704 -23.15 -32.75 4.28
N MET A 705 -23.90 -33.82 4.58
CA MET A 705 -23.73 -34.63 5.79
C MET A 705 -22.31 -35.23 5.87
N VAL A 706 -21.82 -35.79 4.76
CA VAL A 706 -20.46 -36.34 4.68
C VAL A 706 -19.38 -35.26 4.72
N ASP A 707 -19.59 -34.11 4.04
CA ASP A 707 -18.58 -33.04 4.02
C ASP A 707 -18.40 -32.38 5.40
N LYS A 708 -19.51 -32.18 6.12
CA LYS A 708 -19.54 -31.62 7.49
C LYS A 708 -19.31 -32.64 8.60
N ARG A 709 -19.45 -33.94 8.30
CA ARG A 709 -19.38 -35.08 9.23
C ARG A 709 -20.40 -35.02 10.38
N LEU A 710 -21.67 -35.02 10.00
CA LEU A 710 -22.79 -35.22 10.91
C LEU A 710 -23.41 -36.60 10.66
N SER A 711 -23.87 -37.29 11.71
CA SER A 711 -24.72 -38.49 11.61
C SER A 711 -26.20 -38.13 11.80
N MET A 712 -27.11 -39.00 11.33
CA MET A 712 -28.55 -38.83 11.58
C MET A 712 -28.89 -38.83 13.08
N ALA A 713 -28.17 -39.62 13.87
CA ALA A 713 -28.35 -39.73 15.32
C ALA A 713 -28.02 -38.42 16.07
N GLU A 714 -26.90 -37.76 15.73
CA GLU A 714 -26.51 -36.46 16.31
C GLU A 714 -27.56 -35.37 16.04
N ILE A 715 -28.17 -35.37 14.85
CA ILE A 715 -29.23 -34.42 14.51
C ILE A 715 -30.49 -34.71 15.32
N ALA A 716 -30.93 -35.97 15.40
CA ALA A 716 -32.11 -36.35 16.17
C ALA A 716 -31.94 -36.09 17.68
N GLU A 717 -30.76 -36.34 18.25
CA GLU A 717 -30.45 -36.04 19.66
C GLU A 717 -30.52 -34.53 19.95
N LYS A 718 -29.99 -33.70 19.04
CA LYS A 718 -30.10 -32.24 19.16
C LYS A 718 -31.53 -31.73 19.07
N ILE A 719 -32.37 -32.34 18.22
CA ILE A 719 -33.80 -31.97 18.13
C ILE A 719 -34.51 -32.28 19.46
N ARG A 720 -34.30 -33.48 20.02
CA ARG A 720 -34.87 -33.84 21.34
C ARG A 720 -34.41 -32.88 22.44
N HIS A 721 -33.13 -32.52 22.47
CA HIS A 721 -32.58 -31.57 23.45
C HIS A 721 -33.11 -30.13 23.27
N GLU A 722 -33.35 -29.67 22.04
CA GLU A 722 -33.80 -28.28 21.78
C GLU A 722 -35.32 -28.09 22.01
N PHE A 723 -36.10 -29.17 21.99
CA PHE A 723 -37.56 -29.16 22.12
C PHE A 723 -38.10 -29.98 23.32
N ASP A 724 -37.26 -30.32 24.30
CA ASP A 724 -37.61 -30.84 25.65
C ASP A 724 -38.77 -31.87 25.66
N ASP A 725 -38.64 -32.90 24.80
CA ASP A 725 -39.59 -34.00 24.62
C ASP A 725 -40.96 -33.69 23.95
N ASP A 726 -41.27 -32.44 23.56
CA ASP A 726 -42.50 -32.05 22.82
C ASP A 726 -42.60 -32.68 21.41
N LEU A 727 -41.46 -33.11 20.84
CA LEU A 727 -41.35 -33.61 19.46
C LEU A 727 -40.82 -35.04 19.39
N SER A 728 -41.65 -35.95 18.87
CA SER A 728 -41.26 -37.32 18.55
C SER A 728 -40.47 -37.34 17.23
N CYS A 729 -39.23 -37.84 17.26
CA CYS A 729 -38.28 -37.75 16.15
C CYS A 729 -37.73 -39.13 15.76
N ILE A 730 -38.09 -39.61 14.56
CA ILE A 730 -37.68 -40.89 13.97
C ILE A 730 -36.77 -40.60 12.77
N PHE A 731 -35.70 -41.37 12.59
CA PHE A 731 -34.76 -41.24 11.47
C PHE A 731 -34.43 -42.62 10.87
N ASN A 732 -33.90 -42.64 9.65
CA ASN A 732 -33.33 -43.83 9.04
C ASN A 732 -31.79 -43.87 9.15
N ASP A 733 -31.21 -45.05 8.90
CA ASP A 733 -29.77 -45.31 9.02
C ASP A 733 -28.93 -44.53 7.98
N ASP A 734 -27.72 -44.09 8.35
CA ASP A 734 -26.75 -43.36 7.50
C ASP A 734 -26.37 -44.12 6.21
N ASN A 735 -26.60 -45.44 6.20
CA ASN A 735 -26.39 -46.30 5.04
C ASN A 735 -27.45 -46.13 3.93
N ALA A 736 -28.65 -45.62 4.24
CA ALA A 736 -29.77 -45.50 3.30
C ALA A 736 -29.48 -44.60 2.08
N ASP A 737 -30.20 -44.83 0.97
CA ASP A 737 -30.02 -44.04 -0.27
C ASP A 737 -30.50 -42.58 -0.13
N LYS A 738 -31.61 -42.37 0.60
CA LYS A 738 -32.07 -41.07 1.09
C LYS A 738 -31.91 -41.01 2.59
N LEU A 739 -31.44 -39.88 3.11
CA LEU A 739 -31.42 -39.59 4.54
C LEU A 739 -32.72 -38.86 4.92
N ILE A 740 -33.57 -39.50 5.72
CA ILE A 740 -34.95 -39.07 6.00
C ILE A 740 -35.15 -38.94 7.51
N LEU A 741 -35.72 -37.82 7.90
CA LEU A 741 -36.02 -37.46 9.28
C LEU A 741 -37.52 -37.14 9.39
N ARG A 742 -38.23 -37.85 10.28
CA ARG A 742 -39.67 -37.75 10.52
C ARG A 742 -39.92 -37.16 11.90
N ILE A 743 -40.70 -36.08 11.96
CA ILE A 743 -41.01 -35.35 13.19
C ILE A 743 -42.53 -35.23 13.36
N ARG A 744 -43.05 -35.61 14.52
CA ARG A 744 -44.46 -35.42 14.93
C ARG A 744 -44.52 -34.66 16.26
N ILE A 745 -45.60 -33.90 16.47
CA ILE A 745 -45.90 -33.30 17.78
C ILE A 745 -46.39 -34.41 18.73
N LYS A 746 -45.98 -34.35 20.00
CA LYS A 746 -46.47 -35.18 21.10
C LYS A 746 -47.48 -34.38 21.93
N ASN A 747 -48.66 -34.95 22.16
CA ASN A 747 -49.76 -34.30 22.89
C ASN A 747 -49.89 -34.88 24.31
N ASP A 748 -49.66 -34.04 25.32
CA ASP A 748 -49.70 -34.44 26.75
C ASP A 748 -51.09 -34.30 27.41
N ASP A 749 -52.03 -33.54 26.81
CA ASP A 749 -53.38 -33.35 27.35
C ASP A 749 -54.35 -34.49 26.95
N GLU A 750 -55.08 -35.08 27.91
CA GLU A 750 -56.18 -36.04 27.67
C GLU A 750 -57.42 -35.44 26.97
N THR A 751 -57.35 -34.20 26.48
CA THR A 751 -58.48 -33.51 25.82
C THR A 751 -58.11 -33.02 24.42
N PRO A 752 -58.76 -33.51 23.35
CA PRO A 752 -58.51 -33.02 22.00
C PRO A 752 -58.97 -31.57 21.86
N LYS A 753 -58.01 -30.68 21.64
CA LYS A 753 -58.24 -29.35 21.09
C LYS A 753 -58.49 -29.50 19.58
N GLN A 754 -59.17 -28.54 18.96
CA GLN A 754 -59.47 -28.63 17.52
C GLN A 754 -58.19 -28.55 16.69
N ASP A 755 -57.96 -29.52 15.80
CA ASP A 755 -56.75 -29.71 15.00
C ASP A 755 -56.52 -28.66 13.88
N GLU A 756 -57.22 -27.52 13.93
CA GLU A 756 -57.28 -26.50 12.87
C GLU A 756 -56.07 -25.53 12.85
N ASP A 757 -55.22 -25.55 13.87
CA ASP A 757 -54.00 -24.71 13.98
C ASP A 757 -52.67 -25.52 13.92
N ASP A 758 -52.72 -26.86 13.95
CA ASP A 758 -51.54 -27.75 14.03
C ASP A 758 -50.58 -27.59 12.84
N ASP A 759 -51.12 -27.45 11.61
CA ASP A 759 -50.30 -27.28 10.42
C ASP A 759 -49.61 -25.90 10.38
N VAL A 760 -50.26 -24.88 10.95
CA VAL A 760 -49.69 -23.54 11.15
C VAL A 760 -48.63 -23.55 12.25
N PHE A 761 -48.77 -24.40 13.27
CA PHE A 761 -47.73 -24.62 14.27
C PHE A 761 -46.52 -25.34 13.67
N LEU A 762 -46.71 -26.45 12.95
CA LEU A 762 -45.63 -27.18 12.27
C LEU A 762 -44.86 -26.32 11.27
N LYS A 763 -45.51 -25.42 10.52
CA LYS A 763 -44.83 -24.45 9.64
C LYS A 763 -43.97 -23.43 10.39
N LYS A 764 -44.35 -23.07 11.62
CA LYS A 764 -43.52 -22.21 12.50
C LYS A 764 -42.33 -23.00 13.06
N VAL A 765 -42.56 -24.23 13.52
CA VAL A 765 -41.50 -25.14 14.00
C VAL A 765 -40.49 -25.41 12.89
N GLU A 766 -40.93 -25.83 11.70
CA GLU A 766 -40.12 -25.97 10.48
C GLU A 766 -39.30 -24.72 10.20
N SER A 767 -39.95 -23.55 10.14
CA SER A 767 -39.28 -22.28 9.87
C SER A 767 -38.18 -22.00 10.90
N ASN A 768 -38.46 -22.25 12.19
CA ASN A 768 -37.53 -22.01 13.29
C ASN A 768 -36.36 -22.99 13.29
N MET A 769 -36.64 -24.29 13.16
CA MET A 769 -35.61 -25.34 13.06
C MET A 769 -34.67 -25.10 11.87
N LEU A 770 -35.19 -24.58 10.76
CA LEU A 770 -34.38 -24.19 9.61
C LEU A 770 -33.62 -22.86 9.78
N THR A 771 -33.78 -22.10 10.87
CA THR A 771 -33.06 -20.82 11.06
C THR A 771 -32.24 -20.71 12.34
N GLU A 772 -32.76 -21.17 13.47
CA GLU A 772 -32.14 -20.98 14.78
C GLU A 772 -31.39 -22.24 15.27
N MET A 773 -31.88 -23.43 14.91
CA MET A 773 -31.31 -24.71 15.38
C MET A 773 -29.86 -24.93 14.91
N ALA A 774 -28.95 -25.12 15.88
CA ALA A 774 -27.51 -25.19 15.67
C ALA A 774 -26.97 -26.64 15.73
N LEU A 775 -26.85 -27.28 14.56
CA LEU A 775 -26.26 -28.61 14.42
C LEU A 775 -24.76 -28.62 14.75
N GLY A 776 -24.03 -27.53 14.52
CA GLY A 776 -22.62 -27.41 14.91
C GLY A 776 -21.98 -26.07 14.56
N GLY A 777 -20.70 -25.95 14.88
CA GLY A 777 -19.91 -24.73 14.65
C GLY A 777 -20.13 -23.63 15.68
N ILE A 778 -19.52 -22.47 15.42
CA ILE A 778 -19.56 -21.30 16.30
C ILE A 778 -20.39 -20.20 15.65
N ALA A 779 -21.34 -19.62 16.40
CA ALA A 779 -22.18 -18.52 15.93
C ALA A 779 -21.34 -17.33 15.40
N ASP A 780 -21.87 -16.65 14.37
CA ASP A 780 -21.20 -15.60 13.59
C ASP A 780 -19.98 -16.05 12.76
N ILE A 781 -19.75 -17.37 12.56
CA ILE A 781 -18.71 -17.92 11.66
C ILE A 781 -19.36 -18.72 10.53
N ASN A 782 -19.66 -18.05 9.42
CA ASN A 782 -20.47 -18.58 8.32
C ASN A 782 -19.75 -19.64 7.46
N LYS A 783 -18.43 -19.51 7.29
CA LYS A 783 -17.58 -20.41 6.50
C LYS A 783 -16.16 -20.45 7.05
N VAL A 784 -15.48 -21.58 6.83
CA VAL A 784 -14.07 -21.74 7.22
C VAL A 784 -13.25 -22.31 6.06
N PHE A 785 -12.18 -21.60 5.67
CA PHE A 785 -11.32 -21.96 4.55
C PHE A 785 -9.98 -22.54 5.04
N ILE A 786 -9.69 -23.80 4.70
CA ILE A 786 -8.36 -24.41 4.94
C ILE A 786 -7.31 -23.79 4.02
N LYS A 787 -6.16 -23.41 4.60
CA LYS A 787 -5.06 -22.76 3.89
C LYS A 787 -3.70 -23.26 4.37
N GLU A 788 -2.83 -23.58 3.42
CA GLU A 788 -1.43 -23.88 3.70
C GLU A 788 -0.63 -22.57 3.82
N LYS A 789 0.25 -22.49 4.83
CA LYS A 789 1.13 -21.34 5.02
C LYS A 789 2.55 -21.79 5.37
N LYS A 790 3.53 -21.28 4.63
CA LYS A 790 4.94 -21.36 5.00
C LYS A 790 5.19 -20.37 6.15
N VAL A 791 5.61 -20.88 7.30
CA VAL A 791 5.92 -20.08 8.51
C VAL A 791 7.39 -20.27 8.86
N ASN A 792 8.10 -19.16 9.02
CA ASN A 792 9.46 -19.14 9.54
C ASN A 792 9.40 -19.42 11.05
N ARG A 793 10.17 -20.39 11.55
CA ARG A 793 10.39 -20.61 12.98
C ARG A 793 11.89 -20.59 13.28
N PHE A 794 12.28 -19.83 14.30
CA PHE A 794 13.66 -19.78 14.78
C PHE A 794 14.03 -21.08 15.50
N ASP A 795 15.21 -21.60 15.19
CA ASP A 795 15.90 -22.69 15.88
C ASP A 795 17.29 -22.16 16.27
N GLU A 796 17.77 -22.48 17.48
CA GLU A 796 19.08 -22.00 17.94
C GLU A 796 20.22 -22.50 17.02
N ASN A 797 20.12 -23.74 16.54
CA ASN A 797 21.15 -24.42 15.77
C ASN A 797 21.09 -24.05 14.28
N ASP A 798 19.93 -24.25 13.66
CA ASP A 798 19.74 -24.06 12.22
C ASP A 798 19.32 -22.63 11.82
N GLY A 799 19.00 -21.76 12.78
CA GLY A 799 18.47 -20.42 12.51
C GLY A 799 17.00 -20.48 12.08
N PHE A 800 16.57 -19.57 11.21
CA PHE A 800 15.19 -19.58 10.71
C PHE A 800 14.94 -20.72 9.72
N THR A 801 14.07 -21.64 10.11
CA THR A 801 13.60 -22.76 9.28
C THR A 801 12.19 -22.48 8.75
N GLN A 802 11.98 -22.65 7.44
CA GLN A 802 10.64 -22.64 6.86
C GLN A 802 9.96 -23.98 7.14
N LYS A 803 8.78 -23.92 7.76
CA LYS A 803 7.93 -25.08 8.04
C LYS A 803 6.54 -24.78 7.49
N GLU A 804 5.96 -25.74 6.78
CA GLU A 804 4.60 -25.66 6.25
C GLU A 804 3.62 -26.10 7.33
N GLU A 805 2.61 -25.27 7.58
CA GLU A 805 1.52 -25.57 8.51
C GLU A 805 0.17 -25.17 7.92
N TRP A 806 -0.84 -26.00 8.19
CA TRP A 806 -2.24 -25.72 7.89
C TRP A 806 -2.80 -24.75 8.91
N MET A 807 -3.42 -23.68 8.41
CA MET A 807 -4.18 -22.68 9.16
C MET A 807 -5.58 -22.55 8.56
N LEU A 808 -6.49 -21.89 9.29
CA LEU A 808 -7.85 -21.62 8.83
C LEU A 808 -8.04 -20.10 8.68
N ASP A 809 -8.68 -19.67 7.59
CA ASP A 809 -9.18 -18.30 7.40
C ASP A 809 -10.72 -18.36 7.48
N THR A 810 -11.39 -17.53 8.30
CA THR A 810 -12.86 -17.57 8.44
C THR A 810 -13.58 -16.48 7.63
N GLU A 811 -14.87 -16.69 7.34
CA GLU A 811 -15.82 -15.65 6.96
C GLU A 811 -16.78 -15.42 8.13
N GLY A 812 -16.74 -14.23 8.73
CA GLY A 812 -17.32 -13.97 10.05
C GLY A 812 -16.27 -13.95 11.18
N VAL A 813 -16.67 -13.51 12.36
CA VAL A 813 -15.78 -13.30 13.52
C VAL A 813 -16.49 -13.64 14.84
N ASN A 814 -15.84 -14.49 15.63
CA ASN A 814 -16.19 -14.77 17.02
C ASN A 814 -14.92 -15.26 17.76
N LEU A 815 -13.97 -14.34 17.94
CA LEU A 815 -12.62 -14.58 18.43
C LEU A 815 -12.60 -15.27 19.79
N LEU A 816 -13.51 -14.88 20.71
CA LEU A 816 -13.58 -15.45 22.06
C LEU A 816 -13.89 -16.95 22.02
N ALA A 817 -14.97 -17.34 21.33
CA ALA A 817 -15.35 -18.75 21.25
C ALA A 817 -14.31 -19.59 20.48
N VAL A 818 -13.71 -19.04 19.41
CA VAL A 818 -12.65 -19.71 18.65
C VAL A 818 -11.39 -19.93 19.49
N MET A 819 -11.01 -18.97 20.34
CA MET A 819 -9.86 -19.12 21.25
C MET A 819 -10.09 -20.16 22.36
N CYS A 820 -11.34 -20.50 22.67
CA CYS A 820 -11.69 -21.56 23.63
C CYS A 820 -11.64 -22.98 23.04
N HIS A 821 -11.57 -23.15 21.71
CA HIS A 821 -11.55 -24.48 21.08
C HIS A 821 -10.21 -25.21 21.29
N GLU A 822 -10.24 -26.47 21.74
CA GLU A 822 -9.04 -27.16 22.21
C GLU A 822 -7.92 -27.29 21.15
N ASP A 823 -8.24 -27.58 19.88
CA ASP A 823 -7.22 -27.69 18.82
C ASP A 823 -6.64 -26.36 18.32
N VAL A 824 -7.22 -25.22 18.73
CA VAL A 824 -6.82 -23.88 18.27
C VAL A 824 -5.63 -23.36 19.07
N ASP A 825 -4.74 -22.66 18.37
CA ASP A 825 -3.65 -21.91 18.96
C ASP A 825 -4.12 -20.48 19.28
N ALA A 826 -4.65 -20.32 20.49
CA ALA A 826 -5.10 -19.05 21.03
C ALA A 826 -3.98 -17.98 21.12
N THR A 827 -2.70 -18.38 21.12
CA THR A 827 -1.57 -17.43 21.23
C THR A 827 -1.23 -16.74 19.91
N ARG A 828 -1.62 -17.34 18.78
CA ARG A 828 -1.30 -16.82 17.42
C ARG A 828 -2.52 -16.43 16.60
N THR A 829 -3.72 -16.84 16.99
CA THR A 829 -4.99 -16.51 16.31
C THR A 829 -5.27 -15.00 16.34
N ARG A 830 -5.78 -14.47 15.23
CA ARG A 830 -5.96 -13.02 15.00
C ARG A 830 -7.32 -12.71 14.38
N SER A 831 -7.86 -11.54 14.69
CA SER A 831 -9.06 -10.97 14.05
C SER A 831 -8.71 -9.70 13.27
N ASN A 832 -9.42 -9.45 12.17
CA ASN A 832 -9.41 -8.15 11.48
C ASN A 832 -10.47 -7.17 12.01
N HIS A 833 -11.25 -7.53 13.03
CA HIS A 833 -12.28 -6.69 13.64
C HIS A 833 -11.78 -6.02 14.93
N LEU A 834 -11.32 -4.77 14.83
CA LEU A 834 -10.63 -4.06 15.93
C LEU A 834 -11.48 -3.87 17.20
N ILE A 835 -12.81 -3.92 17.11
CA ILE A 835 -13.71 -3.76 18.26
C ILE A 835 -13.84 -5.08 19.04
N GLU A 836 -13.89 -6.22 18.34
CA GLU A 836 -13.79 -7.53 18.99
C GLU A 836 -12.42 -7.68 19.68
N VAL A 837 -11.34 -7.18 19.06
CA VAL A 837 -10.00 -7.19 19.67
C VAL A 837 -9.94 -6.34 20.95
N ILE A 838 -10.63 -5.19 21.05
CA ILE A 838 -10.64 -4.42 22.31
C ILE A 838 -11.44 -5.12 23.41
N GLU A 839 -12.54 -5.78 23.04
CA GLU A 839 -13.44 -6.46 23.97
C GLU A 839 -12.85 -7.78 24.50
N VAL A 840 -12.06 -8.50 23.69
CA VAL A 840 -11.46 -9.79 24.06
C VAL A 840 -10.01 -9.68 24.57
N LEU A 841 -9.19 -8.81 23.97
CA LEU A 841 -7.73 -8.76 24.21
C LEU A 841 -7.21 -7.41 24.75
N GLY A 842 -8.04 -6.38 24.82
CA GLY A 842 -7.69 -5.08 25.39
C GLY A 842 -6.84 -4.17 24.47
N ILE A 843 -6.57 -2.95 24.96
CA ILE A 843 -6.12 -1.82 24.14
C ILE A 843 -4.75 -2.01 23.44
N GLU A 844 -3.79 -2.69 24.07
CA GLU A 844 -2.47 -2.94 23.44
C GLU A 844 -2.54 -3.99 22.31
N ALA A 845 -3.43 -4.98 22.44
CA ALA A 845 -3.70 -5.91 21.34
C ALA A 845 -4.35 -5.18 20.16
N VAL A 846 -5.21 -4.19 20.42
CA VAL A 846 -5.78 -3.31 19.39
C VAL A 846 -4.70 -2.45 18.74
N ARG A 847 -3.83 -1.81 19.53
CA ARG A 847 -2.67 -1.02 19.05
C ARG A 847 -1.85 -1.83 18.05
N ARG A 848 -1.53 -3.08 18.38
CA ARG A 848 -0.77 -3.98 17.49
C ARG A 848 -1.56 -4.42 16.25
N SER A 849 -2.83 -4.83 16.42
CA SER A 849 -3.68 -5.27 15.30
C SER A 849 -3.97 -4.13 14.31
N LEU A 850 -4.18 -2.91 14.81
CA LEU A 850 -4.33 -1.69 14.01
C LEU A 850 -3.06 -1.41 13.18
N LEU A 851 -1.87 -1.56 13.77
CA LEU A 851 -0.60 -1.39 13.06
C LEU A 851 -0.37 -2.44 11.97
N ASP A 852 -0.68 -3.71 12.26
CA ASP A 852 -0.56 -4.80 11.28
C ASP A 852 -1.59 -4.63 10.14
N GLU A 853 -2.84 -4.27 10.42
CA GLU A 853 -3.87 -3.97 9.40
C GLU A 853 -3.50 -2.77 8.53
N LEU A 854 -3.09 -1.64 9.12
CA LEU A 854 -2.64 -0.45 8.37
C LEU A 854 -1.43 -0.78 7.49
N ARG A 855 -0.48 -1.58 8.00
CA ARG A 855 0.68 -2.05 7.22
C ARG A 855 0.25 -2.96 6.07
N VAL A 856 -0.70 -3.88 6.26
CA VAL A 856 -1.22 -4.75 5.19
C VAL A 856 -1.91 -3.91 4.10
N VAL A 857 -2.75 -2.94 4.48
CA VAL A 857 -3.43 -2.07 3.52
C VAL A 857 -2.43 -1.26 2.69
N ILE A 858 -1.45 -0.61 3.32
CA ILE A 858 -0.49 0.27 2.64
C ILE A 858 0.56 -0.53 1.84
N SER A 859 0.99 -1.71 2.30
CA SER A 859 2.00 -2.50 1.58
C SER A 859 1.45 -3.29 0.39
N PHE A 860 0.13 -3.38 0.24
CA PHE A 860 -0.54 -4.14 -0.83
C PHE A 860 -0.12 -3.71 -2.25
N ASP A 861 0.09 -2.42 -2.50
CA ASP A 861 0.52 -1.93 -3.82
C ASP A 861 2.06 -1.81 -3.97
N GLY A 862 2.81 -2.33 -2.99
CA GLY A 862 4.26 -2.21 -2.92
C GLY A 862 4.76 -0.90 -2.29
N SER A 863 3.87 0.00 -1.85
CA SER A 863 4.25 1.18 -1.08
C SER A 863 4.90 0.82 0.25
N TYR A 864 5.75 1.72 0.74
CA TYR A 864 6.38 1.61 2.05
C TYR A 864 6.34 2.98 2.73
N VAL A 865 5.79 2.97 3.95
CA VAL A 865 5.78 4.08 4.91
C VAL A 865 6.60 3.65 6.12
N ASN A 866 7.37 4.57 6.69
CA ASN A 866 8.18 4.30 7.87
C ASN A 866 7.29 3.96 9.09
N TYR A 867 7.77 3.06 9.95
CA TYR A 867 7.10 2.58 11.16
C TYR A 867 6.57 3.72 12.02
N ARG A 868 7.38 4.78 12.24
CA ARG A 868 7.07 5.93 13.10
C ARG A 868 5.72 6.57 12.82
N HIS A 869 5.40 6.75 11.54
CA HIS A 869 4.16 7.41 11.11
C HIS A 869 2.94 6.54 11.42
N LEU A 870 3.05 5.23 11.16
CA LEU A 870 2.02 4.24 11.48
C LEU A 870 1.85 4.11 13.00
N ALA A 871 2.96 4.10 13.77
CA ALA A 871 2.94 4.05 15.22
C ALA A 871 2.23 5.27 15.82
N ILE A 872 2.58 6.50 15.43
CA ILE A 872 1.86 7.71 15.86
C ILE A 872 0.36 7.63 15.54
N LEU A 873 -0.02 7.14 14.36
CA LEU A 873 -1.43 6.97 14.02
C LEU A 873 -2.13 5.93 14.92
N CYS A 874 -1.46 4.83 15.27
CA CYS A 874 -2.01 3.84 16.20
C CYS A 874 -2.16 4.43 17.60
N ASP A 875 -1.12 5.09 18.09
CA ASP A 875 -1.01 5.60 19.46
C ASP A 875 -2.02 6.74 19.69
N THR A 876 -2.20 7.63 18.71
CA THR A 876 -3.26 8.66 18.74
C THR A 876 -4.67 8.08 18.73
N MET A 877 -4.86 6.88 18.17
CA MET A 877 -6.14 6.16 18.23
C MET A 877 -6.34 5.36 19.53
N THR A 878 -5.30 5.17 20.38
CA THR A 878 -5.39 4.31 21.58
C THR A 878 -5.01 4.94 22.92
N TYR A 879 -4.24 6.05 22.96
CA TYR A 879 -3.62 6.59 24.19
C TYR A 879 -4.58 6.89 25.35
N ARG A 880 -5.87 7.18 25.07
CA ARG A 880 -6.91 7.40 26.10
C ARG A 880 -7.52 6.11 26.69
N GLY A 881 -6.99 4.93 26.34
CA GLY A 881 -7.49 3.63 26.82
C GLY A 881 -8.75 3.11 26.10
N HIS A 882 -9.27 3.86 25.13
CA HIS A 882 -10.40 3.46 24.28
C HIS A 882 -10.12 3.81 22.82
N LEU A 883 -10.62 3.01 21.87
CA LEU A 883 -10.32 3.18 20.45
C LEU A 883 -11.01 4.42 19.85
N MET A 884 -10.23 5.43 19.47
CA MET A 884 -10.69 6.71 18.93
C MET A 884 -10.79 6.70 17.40
N ALA A 885 -11.99 6.89 16.86
CA ALA A 885 -12.21 7.08 15.43
C ALA A 885 -11.79 8.49 15.00
N ILE A 886 -11.04 8.63 13.90
CA ILE A 886 -10.55 9.91 13.37
C ILE A 886 -11.67 10.58 12.52
N THR A 887 -12.85 10.71 13.10
CA THR A 887 -14.05 11.37 12.58
C THR A 887 -14.37 12.60 13.43
N ARG A 888 -15.24 13.51 12.98
CA ARG A 888 -15.78 14.59 13.84
C ARG A 888 -16.23 14.08 15.23
N HIS A 889 -16.90 12.92 15.28
CA HIS A 889 -17.43 12.35 16.53
C HIS A 889 -16.36 11.79 17.48
N GLY A 890 -15.12 11.58 17.02
CA GLY A 890 -13.98 11.24 17.86
C GLY A 890 -13.06 12.43 18.14
N ILE A 891 -12.83 13.30 17.14
CA ILE A 891 -12.03 14.52 17.28
C ILE A 891 -12.70 15.49 18.27
N ASN A 892 -14.01 15.72 18.15
CA ASN A 892 -14.76 16.64 19.02
C ASN A 892 -14.93 16.10 20.46
N ARG A 893 -14.61 14.81 20.69
CA ARG A 893 -14.56 14.15 22.02
C ARG A 893 -13.20 14.26 22.71
N ASN A 894 -12.18 14.83 22.08
CA ASN A 894 -11.00 15.29 22.81
C ASN A 894 -11.35 16.59 23.54
N ASP A 895 -10.75 16.80 24.72
CA ASP A 895 -10.88 18.03 25.51
C ASP A 895 -9.98 19.16 24.96
N THR A 896 -9.87 19.27 23.63
CA THR A 896 -9.10 20.31 22.95
C THR A 896 -9.86 21.63 22.88
N GLY A 897 -9.13 22.74 22.70
CA GLY A 897 -9.69 24.09 22.73
C GLY A 897 -10.87 24.27 21.77
N PRO A 898 -11.93 24.99 22.16
CA PRO A 898 -13.09 25.19 21.29
C PRO A 898 -12.74 25.84 19.95
N LEU A 899 -11.68 26.66 19.86
CA LEU A 899 -11.22 27.23 18.60
C LEU A 899 -10.53 26.19 17.70
N MET A 900 -9.79 25.23 18.29
CA MET A 900 -9.28 24.08 17.54
C MET A 900 -10.43 23.21 17.02
N ARG A 901 -11.38 22.85 17.88
CA ARG A 901 -12.53 21.99 17.53
C ARG A 901 -13.43 22.66 16.48
N CYS A 902 -13.77 23.94 16.63
CA CYS A 902 -14.64 24.65 15.67
C CYS A 902 -14.01 24.81 14.27
N SER A 903 -12.70 24.60 14.12
CA SER A 903 -12.04 24.58 12.79
C SER A 903 -12.41 23.37 11.93
N PHE A 904 -13.12 22.39 12.48
CA PHE A 904 -13.39 21.10 11.85
C PHE A 904 -14.88 20.74 11.85
N GLU A 905 -15.48 20.75 10.65
CA GLU A 905 -16.86 20.32 10.31
C GLU A 905 -18.03 21.06 10.99
N GLU A 906 -18.07 21.19 12.32
CA GLU A 906 -19.26 21.60 13.10
C GLU A 906 -19.07 22.95 13.83
N THR A 907 -18.54 23.95 13.11
CA THR A 907 -18.07 25.23 13.66
C THR A 907 -19.06 25.97 14.55
N VAL A 908 -20.34 26.06 14.15
CA VAL A 908 -21.33 26.89 14.87
C VAL A 908 -21.77 26.22 16.15
N ASP A 909 -22.08 24.92 16.09
CA ASP A 909 -22.61 24.17 17.24
C ASP A 909 -21.56 24.08 18.36
N ILE A 910 -20.30 23.83 18.01
CA ILE A 910 -19.17 23.82 18.95
C ILE A 910 -19.01 25.18 19.66
N LEU A 911 -19.16 26.30 18.94
CA LEU A 911 -19.05 27.64 19.54
C LEU A 911 -20.28 27.99 20.40
N LEU A 912 -21.46 27.47 20.07
CA LEU A 912 -22.67 27.63 20.91
C LEU A 912 -22.54 26.82 22.20
N ASP A 913 -22.16 25.55 22.14
CA ASP A 913 -21.93 24.71 23.32
C ASP A 913 -20.82 25.32 24.21
N ALA A 914 -19.68 25.70 23.63
CA ALA A 914 -18.58 26.35 24.36
C ALA A 914 -19.02 27.64 25.07
N ALA A 915 -19.89 28.44 24.43
CA ALA A 915 -20.44 29.65 25.05
C ALA A 915 -21.49 29.34 26.15
N VAL A 916 -22.26 28.26 26.02
CA VAL A 916 -23.24 27.81 27.04
C VAL A 916 -22.55 27.25 28.28
N TYR A 917 -21.47 26.47 28.11
CA TYR A 917 -20.71 25.87 29.21
C TYR A 917 -19.55 26.77 29.73
N ALA A 918 -19.35 27.93 29.13
CA ALA A 918 -18.26 28.86 29.42
C ALA A 918 -16.86 28.21 29.34
N GLU A 919 -16.64 27.40 28.29
CA GLU A 919 -15.32 26.82 28.01
C GLU A 919 -14.26 27.91 27.81
N SER A 920 -13.03 27.62 28.25
CA SER A 920 -11.89 28.52 28.12
C SER A 920 -10.81 27.89 27.25
N ASP A 921 -10.42 28.61 26.20
CA ASP A 921 -9.34 28.20 25.29
C ASP A 921 -7.98 28.69 25.81
N TYR A 922 -6.96 27.84 25.78
CA TYR A 922 -5.63 28.13 26.32
C TYR A 922 -4.61 28.55 25.26
N LEU A 923 -4.98 28.59 23.97
CA LEU A 923 -4.14 29.04 22.86
C LEU A 923 -2.80 28.29 22.77
N ARG A 924 -2.84 26.97 22.98
CA ARG A 924 -1.67 26.06 22.92
C ARG A 924 -1.61 25.25 21.63
N GLY A 925 -2.75 25.06 20.97
CA GLY A 925 -2.88 24.37 19.69
C GLY A 925 -2.40 25.24 18.53
N VAL A 926 -2.09 24.57 17.41
CA VAL A 926 -1.54 25.21 16.21
C VAL A 926 -2.59 26.08 15.54
N THR A 927 -3.81 25.57 15.40
CA THR A 927 -4.91 26.28 14.73
C THR A 927 -5.38 27.51 15.52
N GLU A 928 -5.42 27.42 16.85
CA GLU A 928 -5.84 28.50 17.77
C GLU A 928 -4.97 29.75 17.55
N ASN A 929 -3.64 29.55 17.54
CA ASN A 929 -2.66 30.61 17.27
C ASN A 929 -2.76 31.17 15.85
N ILE A 930 -2.98 30.32 14.84
CA ILE A 930 -3.16 30.75 13.45
C ILE A 930 -4.41 31.63 13.29
N MET A 931 -5.54 31.29 13.94
CA MET A 931 -6.75 32.10 13.91
C MET A 931 -6.56 33.50 14.50
N LEU A 932 -5.72 33.64 15.54
CA LEU A 932 -5.40 34.91 16.18
C LEU A 932 -4.23 35.67 15.55
N GLY A 933 -3.58 35.11 14.51
CA GLY A 933 -2.38 35.70 13.89
C GLY A 933 -1.15 35.71 14.79
N GLN A 934 -1.08 34.83 15.79
CA GLN A 934 0.02 34.70 16.74
C GLN A 934 1.09 33.72 16.25
N LEU A 935 2.30 33.82 16.81
CA LEU A 935 3.36 32.85 16.52
C LEU A 935 3.06 31.53 17.23
N ALA A 936 2.55 30.55 16.48
CA ALA A 936 2.24 29.23 17.02
C ALA A 936 3.48 28.54 17.63
N PRO A 937 3.34 27.79 18.75
CA PRO A 937 4.44 27.21 19.52
C PRO A 937 5.04 25.94 18.87
N ILE A 938 5.36 26.02 17.58
CA ILE A 938 5.81 24.90 16.73
C ILE A 938 7.20 25.15 16.14
N GLY A 939 8.05 24.13 16.06
CA GLY A 939 9.40 24.23 15.48
C GLY A 939 10.18 25.44 15.99
N THR A 940 10.46 26.40 15.10
CA THR A 940 11.16 27.66 15.43
C THR A 940 10.41 28.59 16.39
N GLY A 941 9.09 28.42 16.56
CA GLY A 941 8.28 29.11 17.58
C GLY A 941 8.23 28.37 18.93
N GLY A 942 8.82 27.18 19.03
CA GLY A 942 8.85 26.37 20.26
C GLY A 942 9.81 26.88 21.35
N CYS A 943 10.60 27.93 21.08
CA CYS A 943 11.52 28.53 22.05
C CYS A 943 11.52 30.06 22.00
N GLY A 944 11.82 30.69 23.15
CA GLY A 944 12.04 32.13 23.26
C GLY A 944 13.52 32.47 23.10
N LEU A 945 13.83 33.50 22.29
CA LEU A 945 15.18 34.02 22.13
C LEU A 945 15.41 35.21 23.07
N TYR A 946 16.50 35.14 23.85
CA TYR A 946 16.93 36.19 24.78
C TYR A 946 18.35 36.65 24.42
N LEU A 947 18.63 37.94 24.51
CA LEU A 947 19.95 38.50 24.21
C LEU A 947 20.93 38.22 25.35
N ASN A 948 22.08 37.61 25.05
CA ASN A 948 23.15 37.43 26.02
C ASN A 948 23.98 38.72 26.13
N GLU A 949 23.65 39.55 27.13
CA GLU A 949 24.37 40.81 27.40
C GLU A 949 25.84 40.61 27.81
N GLU A 950 26.21 39.46 28.38
CA GLU A 950 27.60 39.21 28.80
C GLU A 950 28.50 38.96 27.59
N MET A 951 28.01 38.21 26.60
CA MET A 951 28.70 38.08 25.30
C MET A 951 28.71 39.41 24.54
N LEU A 952 27.64 40.22 24.64
CA LEU A 952 27.60 41.54 23.99
C LEU A 952 28.68 42.49 24.53
N LYS A 953 29.00 42.44 25.83
CA LYS A 953 30.10 43.20 26.46
C LYS A 953 31.50 42.79 25.95
N GLN A 954 31.61 41.62 25.31
CA GLN A 954 32.84 41.11 24.69
C GLN A 954 32.83 41.26 23.15
N ALA A 955 31.69 41.65 22.55
CA ALA A 955 31.56 41.81 21.12
C ALA A 955 32.24 43.09 20.64
N ILE A 956 33.35 42.94 19.93
CA ILE A 956 33.99 44.05 19.21
C ILE A 956 33.25 44.24 17.88
N GLU A 957 32.86 45.48 17.58
CA GLU A 957 32.23 45.82 16.30
C GLU A 957 33.23 45.61 15.15
N LEU A 958 32.98 44.58 14.35
CA LEU A 958 33.76 44.32 13.13
C LEU A 958 33.42 45.39 12.09
N GLN A 959 34.29 46.40 11.97
CA GLN A 959 34.28 47.32 10.83
C GLN A 959 34.53 46.54 9.53
N LEU A 960 33.43 46.16 8.87
CA LEU A 960 33.44 45.61 7.52
C LEU A 960 34.09 46.65 6.58
N PRO A 961 35.08 46.27 5.75
CA PRO A 961 35.77 47.22 4.89
C PRO A 961 34.80 47.98 3.97
N SER A 962 34.70 49.29 4.17
CA SER A 962 33.86 50.18 3.38
C SER A 962 34.44 50.36 1.97
N TYR A 963 34.04 49.49 1.05
CA TYR A 963 34.57 49.42 -0.33
C TYR A 963 34.04 50.56 -1.24
N VAL A 964 34.01 51.81 -0.75
CA VAL A 964 33.68 53.01 -1.52
C VAL A 964 34.49 54.21 -1.02
N GLU A 965 35.79 54.24 -1.32
CA GLU A 965 36.50 55.52 -1.51
C GLU A 965 37.74 55.30 -2.39
N GLY A 966 37.81 56.03 -3.51
CA GLY A 966 38.81 55.76 -4.54
C GLY A 966 38.72 56.64 -5.80
N LEU A 967 38.04 57.79 -5.73
CA LEU A 967 37.97 58.82 -6.77
C LEU A 967 37.27 60.07 -6.20
N ASP A 968 38.03 61.02 -5.63
CA ASP A 968 38.14 62.40 -6.17
C ASP A 968 39.26 63.20 -5.43
N TYR A 969 39.53 64.43 -5.88
CA TYR A 969 40.56 65.33 -5.37
C TYR A 969 40.10 66.26 -4.24
N GLY A 970 40.95 66.40 -3.22
CA GLY A 970 41.39 67.74 -2.78
C GLY A 970 40.95 68.28 -1.41
N TYR A 971 41.92 68.89 -0.73
CA TYR A 971 41.81 69.86 0.39
C TYR A 971 41.17 69.41 1.72
N GLY A 972 41.81 69.81 2.83
CA GLY A 972 41.09 70.29 4.02
C GLY A 972 41.41 69.62 5.36
N MET A 973 42.40 70.18 6.07
CA MET A 973 42.72 70.00 7.49
C MET A 973 41.62 69.46 8.46
N ALA A 974 41.96 68.35 9.13
CA ALA A 974 42.14 68.20 10.59
C ALA A 974 41.04 68.60 11.61
N SER A 975 40.84 67.67 12.56
CA SER A 975 40.46 67.89 13.98
C SER A 975 39.00 68.31 14.31
N ALA A 976 38.45 68.01 15.50
CA ALA A 976 38.77 66.97 16.50
C ALA A 976 37.67 66.85 17.60
N HIS A 977 37.53 65.64 18.16
CA HIS A 977 37.07 65.29 19.53
C HIS A 977 35.69 65.69 20.10
N SER A 978 35.27 64.85 21.06
CA SER A 978 34.25 65.01 22.12
C SER A 978 32.77 65.17 21.70
N SER A 979 31.77 64.37 22.11
CA SER A 979 31.50 63.44 23.25
C SER A 979 30.66 64.03 24.41
N ILE A 980 29.41 63.55 24.53
CA ILE A 980 28.52 63.48 25.72
C ILE A 980 27.25 62.76 25.19
N SER A 981 26.81 61.58 25.66
CA SER A 981 26.41 61.13 27.01
C SER A 981 24.97 61.51 27.37
N GLY A 982 24.08 60.51 27.47
CA GLY A 982 22.68 60.63 27.85
C GLY A 982 21.88 59.34 27.55
N THR A 983 21.12 58.83 28.51
CA THR A 983 20.37 57.56 28.43
C THR A 983 18.87 57.77 28.08
N PRO A 984 18.17 56.75 27.53
CA PRO A 984 16.83 56.91 26.94
C PRO A 984 15.66 56.54 27.88
N TYR A 985 14.45 57.06 27.60
CA TYR A 985 13.16 56.43 27.97
C TYR A 985 11.97 57.03 27.17
N HIS A 986 11.11 56.16 26.61
CA HIS A 986 9.87 56.45 25.84
C HIS A 986 10.02 57.37 24.58
N ASP A 987 9.12 57.33 23.58
CA ASP A 987 7.88 56.54 23.44
C ASP A 987 7.79 55.80 22.08
N GLY A 988 6.76 54.98 21.89
CA GLY A 988 6.67 53.99 20.82
C GLY A 988 6.44 54.52 19.39
N GLY A 989 6.96 53.76 18.42
CA GLY A 989 6.70 53.90 16.99
C GLY A 989 7.42 52.80 16.20
N MET A 990 6.68 51.92 15.53
CA MET A 990 7.27 50.81 14.77
C MET A 990 8.04 51.32 13.55
N MET A 991 9.32 50.95 13.46
CA MET A 991 10.17 51.16 12.28
C MET A 991 10.90 49.86 11.93
N SER A 992 10.76 49.43 10.68
CA SER A 992 11.40 48.22 10.15
C SER A 992 12.68 48.57 9.37
N PRO A 993 13.87 48.06 9.77
CA PRO A 993 15.00 47.92 8.87
C PRO A 993 14.85 46.58 8.11
N VAL A 994 14.70 46.53 6.78
CA VAL A 994 15.68 46.90 5.73
C VAL A 994 16.90 45.97 5.74
N LEU A 995 17.03 45.19 4.65
CA LEU A 995 18.10 44.21 4.41
C LEU A 995 19.39 44.88 3.91
N SER A 996 20.54 44.35 4.34
CA SER A 996 21.87 44.74 3.85
C SER A 996 22.21 44.11 2.47
N PRO A 997 23.15 44.69 1.69
CA PRO A 997 23.13 44.56 0.22
C PRO A 997 24.29 43.74 -0.40
N ASN A 998 24.37 43.81 -1.74
CA ASN A 998 25.45 43.41 -2.66
C ASN A 998 25.54 41.95 -3.12
N PHE A 999 24.80 41.67 -4.20
CA PHE A 999 25.30 40.84 -5.31
C PHE A 999 25.90 41.77 -6.38
N GLN A 1000 27.09 41.47 -6.90
CA GLN A 1000 27.62 42.14 -8.10
C GLN A 1000 26.98 41.56 -9.37
N ALA A 1001 26.69 42.43 -10.34
CA ALA A 1001 26.21 42.04 -11.66
C ALA A 1001 27.25 42.39 -12.74
N SER A 1002 27.50 41.45 -13.65
CA SER A 1002 28.27 41.67 -14.88
C SER A 1002 27.31 41.90 -16.07
N PRO A 1003 27.68 42.76 -17.05
CA PRO A 1003 26.73 43.28 -18.03
C PRO A 1003 26.41 42.26 -19.14
N VAL A 1004 25.13 42.25 -19.57
CA VAL A 1004 24.67 41.50 -20.75
C VAL A 1004 24.20 42.48 -21.82
N THR A 1005 25.02 42.67 -22.87
CA THR A 1005 24.54 43.11 -24.18
C THR A 1005 23.92 41.90 -24.89
N GLY A 1006 22.60 41.85 -24.96
CA GLY A 1006 21.86 40.61 -25.27
C GLY A 1006 21.56 40.35 -26.75
N ALA A 1007 21.10 39.12 -27.00
CA ALA A 1007 20.27 38.73 -28.14
C ALA A 1007 19.24 37.69 -27.65
N GLN A 1008 17.99 37.78 -28.11
CA GLN A 1008 16.88 36.94 -27.64
C GLN A 1008 16.58 35.80 -28.63
N PHE A 1009 16.27 34.60 -28.14
CA PHE A 1009 15.35 33.59 -28.71
C PHE A 1009 15.30 32.40 -27.72
N SER A 1010 14.26 32.22 -26.90
CA SER A 1010 13.03 31.49 -27.26
C SER A 1010 11.95 31.66 -26.17
N PRO A 1011 10.65 31.44 -26.44
CA PRO A 1011 9.58 31.81 -25.51
C PRO A 1011 9.26 30.76 -24.42
N TYR A 1012 8.90 31.24 -23.23
CA TYR A 1012 8.21 30.47 -22.18
C TYR A 1012 6.74 30.90 -22.13
N VAL A 1013 5.81 29.95 -22.03
CA VAL A 1013 4.38 30.24 -21.77
C VAL A 1013 4.11 30.01 -20.28
N GLY A 1014 3.86 31.11 -19.55
CA GLY A 1014 3.42 31.05 -18.16
C GLY A 1014 1.95 30.63 -18.02
N GLY A 1015 1.60 30.02 -16.88
CA GLY A 1015 0.24 29.57 -16.61
C GLY A 1015 -0.76 30.71 -16.42
N MET A 1016 -2.02 30.48 -16.80
CA MET A 1016 -3.11 31.43 -16.54
C MET A 1016 -3.68 31.27 -15.12
N ALA A 1017 -4.02 32.39 -14.49
CA ALA A 1017 -4.99 32.47 -13.41
C ALA A 1017 -6.09 33.46 -13.84
N PHE A 1018 -7.36 33.11 -13.64
CA PHE A 1018 -8.52 33.84 -14.18
C PHE A 1018 -9.44 34.35 -13.06
N SER A 1019 -9.83 35.62 -13.13
CA SER A 1019 -11.13 36.12 -12.68
C SER A 1019 -11.46 37.46 -13.37
N PRO A 1020 -12.76 37.81 -13.57
CA PRO A 1020 -13.20 39.00 -14.32
C PRO A 1020 -13.26 40.26 -13.40
N VAL A 1021 -13.65 41.49 -13.79
CA VAL A 1021 -14.72 41.94 -14.74
C VAL A 1021 -14.33 43.27 -15.49
N PRO A 1022 -15.19 44.20 -16.01
CA PRO A 1022 -15.06 44.62 -17.43
C PRO A 1022 -14.86 46.12 -17.78
N SER A 1023 -14.18 46.39 -18.90
CA SER A 1023 -14.29 47.58 -19.78
C SER A 1023 -13.39 47.34 -21.01
N ASN A 1024 -13.72 47.51 -22.29
CA ASN A 1024 -14.61 48.41 -23.04
C ASN A 1024 -14.07 49.85 -23.22
N TYR A 1025 -13.55 50.12 -24.44
CA TYR A 1025 -13.15 51.42 -25.02
C TYR A 1025 -11.97 52.22 -24.40
N SER A 1026 -11.65 53.36 -25.01
CA SER A 1026 -10.27 53.84 -25.18
C SER A 1026 -10.11 55.38 -25.12
N GLN A 1027 -8.83 55.80 -25.01
CA GLN A 1027 -8.24 57.13 -25.26
C GLN A 1027 -8.22 58.23 -24.16
N SER A 1028 -7.04 58.87 -24.12
CA SER A 1028 -6.74 60.30 -23.86
C SER A 1028 -6.95 60.97 -22.49
N TYR A 1029 -5.80 61.18 -21.81
CA TYR A 1029 -5.27 62.46 -21.26
C TYR A 1029 -5.91 63.23 -20.06
N THR A 1030 -4.98 63.86 -19.31
CA THR A 1030 -5.07 65.11 -18.49
C THR A 1030 -5.80 65.15 -17.13
N SER A 1031 -4.97 65.06 -16.06
CA SER A 1031 -4.84 65.99 -14.92
C SER A 1031 -6.06 66.51 -14.11
N GLY A 1032 -6.03 66.31 -12.77
CA GLY A 1032 -6.77 67.15 -11.80
C GLY A 1032 -7.21 66.46 -10.49
N PRO A 1033 -6.96 67.02 -9.28
CA PRO A 1033 -7.45 66.51 -7.98
C PRO A 1033 -8.50 67.45 -7.31
N PRO A 1034 -8.97 67.23 -6.06
CA PRO A 1034 -9.54 66.02 -5.44
C PRO A 1034 -10.86 66.30 -4.64
N SER A 1035 -11.29 65.33 -3.80
CA SER A 1035 -11.87 65.53 -2.44
C SER A 1035 -13.36 65.17 -2.15
N TYR A 1036 -13.59 64.88 -0.86
CA TYR A 1036 -14.84 64.78 -0.06
C TYR A 1036 -15.83 63.60 -0.21
N SER A 1037 -15.95 62.84 0.89
CA SER A 1037 -17.12 62.09 1.40
C SER A 1037 -17.97 63.02 2.33
N PRO A 1038 -19.19 62.69 2.88
CA PRO A 1038 -19.51 61.48 3.69
C PRO A 1038 -21.01 61.00 3.65
N THR A 1039 -21.48 60.29 4.70
CA THR A 1039 -22.88 59.90 5.08
C THR A 1039 -23.62 58.89 4.18
N SER A 1040 -23.84 57.61 4.56
CA SER A 1040 -24.77 56.99 5.57
C SER A 1040 -26.23 56.83 5.08
N LEU A 1041 -26.91 55.67 5.14
CA LEU A 1041 -27.31 54.91 6.34
C LEU A 1041 -27.88 53.47 6.04
N SER A 1042 -27.94 52.62 7.09
CA SER A 1042 -28.93 51.54 7.40
C SER A 1042 -29.19 50.28 6.52
N TYR A 1043 -28.94 49.11 7.17
CA TYR A 1043 -29.72 47.84 7.20
C TYR A 1043 -29.80 46.85 6.00
N SER A 1044 -29.94 45.56 6.37
CA SER A 1044 -29.90 44.33 5.55
C SER A 1044 -31.23 43.95 4.90
N PRO A 1045 -31.23 43.04 3.90
CA PRO A 1045 -32.09 41.85 4.00
C PRO A 1045 -31.50 40.52 3.44
N THR A 1046 -32.33 39.49 3.56
CA THR A 1046 -32.18 38.03 3.38
C THR A 1046 -31.84 37.46 1.98
N SER A 1047 -31.49 36.17 1.98
CA SER A 1047 -31.17 35.28 0.84
C SER A 1047 -32.35 34.90 -0.10
N PRO A 1048 -32.03 34.49 -1.33
CA PRO A 1048 -32.73 33.42 -2.09
C PRO A 1048 -31.75 32.27 -2.47
N ILE A 1049 -32.08 30.98 -2.32
CA ILE A 1049 -33.07 30.16 -3.06
C ILE A 1049 -32.77 30.03 -4.57
N TYR A 1050 -32.64 28.81 -5.06
CA TYR A 1050 -32.51 28.45 -6.48
C TYR A 1050 -33.28 27.17 -6.81
N SER A 1051 -33.77 27.06 -8.06
CA SER A 1051 -34.32 25.83 -8.66
C SER A 1051 -34.17 25.90 -10.18
N PRO A 1052 -33.79 24.82 -10.88
CA PRO A 1052 -33.50 24.86 -12.32
C PRO A 1052 -34.76 24.66 -13.18
N VAL A 1053 -34.78 25.29 -14.36
CA VAL A 1053 -35.79 25.08 -15.41
C VAL A 1053 -35.10 24.81 -16.74
N SER A 1054 -35.54 23.75 -17.44
CA SER A 1054 -34.98 23.32 -18.72
C SER A 1054 -35.76 23.92 -19.92
N PRO A 1055 -35.10 24.27 -21.03
CA PRO A 1055 -35.74 24.42 -22.34
C PRO A 1055 -35.69 23.10 -23.14
N ILE A 1056 -36.75 22.83 -23.90
CA ILE A 1056 -36.90 21.68 -24.82
C ILE A 1056 -36.84 22.21 -26.26
N CYS A 1057 -36.21 21.48 -27.21
CA CYS A 1057 -36.56 21.61 -28.63
C CYS A 1057 -36.17 20.41 -29.52
N SER A 1058 -36.99 20.15 -30.54
CA SER A 1058 -36.86 19.22 -31.68
C SER A 1058 -38.08 19.47 -32.61
N PRO A 1059 -38.12 19.07 -33.90
CA PRO A 1059 -37.18 18.23 -34.66
C PRO A 1059 -36.74 18.78 -36.06
N ALA A 1060 -35.83 18.04 -36.70
CA ALA A 1060 -35.55 17.88 -38.15
C ALA A 1060 -35.99 18.94 -39.21
N SER A 1061 -35.06 19.40 -40.07
CA SER A 1061 -34.82 18.83 -41.43
C SER A 1061 -33.96 19.68 -42.41
N THR A 1062 -33.40 19.00 -43.43
CA THR A 1062 -32.94 19.45 -44.78
C THR A 1062 -31.73 20.41 -45.04
N VAL A 1063 -30.64 19.81 -45.57
CA VAL A 1063 -29.81 20.16 -46.77
C VAL A 1063 -29.22 21.59 -46.98
N TYR A 1064 -27.87 21.72 -47.07
CA TYR A 1064 -27.09 22.07 -48.29
C TYR A 1064 -25.58 22.30 -48.04
N SER A 1065 -24.76 22.12 -49.09
CA SER A 1065 -23.33 22.45 -49.20
C SER A 1065 -23.10 23.37 -50.44
N PRO A 1066 -21.86 23.65 -50.90
CA PRO A 1066 -20.97 24.70 -50.38
C PRO A 1066 -20.58 25.75 -51.46
N THR A 1067 -19.86 26.81 -51.08
CA THR A 1067 -19.13 27.69 -52.04
C THR A 1067 -17.80 28.22 -51.47
N SER A 1068 -16.85 28.48 -52.38
CA SER A 1068 -15.44 28.82 -52.09
C SER A 1068 -15.17 30.34 -52.04
N PRO A 1069 -13.89 30.75 -51.99
CA PRO A 1069 -13.32 31.35 -53.21
C PRO A 1069 -12.04 30.66 -53.71
N VAL A 1070 -11.57 31.08 -54.90
CA VAL A 1070 -10.54 30.41 -55.73
C VAL A 1070 -9.61 31.47 -56.33
N TYR A 1071 -8.30 31.16 -56.51
CA TYR A 1071 -7.52 31.71 -57.64
C TYR A 1071 -6.28 30.87 -58.00
N SER A 1072 -5.98 30.79 -59.30
CA SER A 1072 -4.78 30.23 -59.97
C SER A 1072 -4.67 30.90 -61.37
N PRO A 1073 -3.61 30.76 -62.22
CA PRO A 1073 -2.98 29.52 -62.73
C PRO A 1073 -1.42 29.56 -62.61
N THR A 1074 -0.57 28.60 -63.07
CA THR A 1074 -0.30 28.06 -64.44
C THR A 1074 0.65 26.83 -64.37
N SER A 1075 0.81 25.91 -65.33
CA SER A 1075 0.13 25.61 -66.63
C SER A 1075 0.64 24.31 -67.29
N LEU A 1076 -0.14 23.73 -68.22
CA LEU A 1076 0.27 22.90 -69.38
C LEU A 1076 0.98 21.53 -69.22
N SER A 1077 0.16 20.50 -68.94
CA SER A 1077 -0.25 19.43 -69.89
C SER A 1077 0.62 18.21 -70.30
N TYR A 1078 -0.10 17.07 -70.35
CA TYR A 1078 0.08 15.79 -71.09
C TYR A 1078 0.84 14.58 -70.49
N SER A 1079 0.03 13.53 -70.22
CA SER A 1079 0.21 12.05 -70.16
C SER A 1079 1.59 11.40 -69.91
N PRO A 1080 1.62 10.31 -69.10
CA PRO A 1080 1.66 8.97 -69.75
C PRO A 1080 0.77 7.88 -69.11
N THR A 1081 0.82 6.69 -69.72
CA THR A 1081 0.01 5.47 -69.47
C THR A 1081 0.61 4.48 -68.45
N SER A 1082 -0.23 3.63 -67.87
CA SER A 1082 0.17 2.41 -67.13
C SER A 1082 0.57 1.25 -68.06
N PRO A 1083 1.54 0.42 -67.64
CA PRO A 1083 1.52 -1.03 -67.82
C PRO A 1083 1.44 -1.73 -66.44
N VAL A 1084 0.59 -2.71 -66.15
CA VAL A 1084 0.26 -3.99 -66.83
C VAL A 1084 1.39 -5.02 -66.69
N TYR A 1085 1.05 -6.12 -66.00
CA TYR A 1085 1.88 -7.29 -65.71
C TYR A 1085 1.80 -8.32 -66.86
N SER A 1086 2.86 -9.07 -67.14
CA SER A 1086 2.90 -10.09 -68.20
C SER A 1086 3.14 -11.51 -67.66
N PRO A 1087 2.36 -12.53 -68.12
CA PRO A 1087 2.52 -13.94 -67.73
C PRO A 1087 3.25 -14.79 -68.80
N THR A 1088 3.50 -16.06 -68.48
CA THR A 1088 4.16 -17.04 -69.39
C THR A 1088 3.29 -18.27 -69.69
N SER A 1089 3.45 -18.79 -70.91
CA SER A 1089 2.87 -19.99 -71.55
C SER A 1089 3.46 -21.33 -71.01
N LEU A 1090 3.01 -22.56 -71.27
CA LEU A 1090 1.94 -23.30 -72.04
C LEU A 1090 2.01 -24.79 -71.55
N PRO A 1091 1.27 -25.82 -72.06
CA PRO A 1091 -0.07 -25.97 -72.66
C PRO A 1091 -1.00 -26.91 -71.80
N GLY A 1092 -2.24 -27.32 -72.13
CA GLY A 1092 -3.20 -26.96 -73.19
C GLY A 1092 -4.29 -28.05 -73.41
N TYR A 1093 -5.38 -27.68 -74.12
CA TYR A 1093 -6.50 -28.51 -74.64
C TYR A 1093 -7.73 -28.85 -73.77
N SER A 1094 -8.78 -29.34 -74.45
CA SER A 1094 -10.24 -29.20 -74.22
C SER A 1094 -10.97 -30.59 -74.36
N PRO A 1095 -12.31 -30.78 -74.51
CA PRO A 1095 -13.46 -29.84 -74.64
C PRO A 1095 -14.79 -30.21 -73.91
N THR A 1096 -15.78 -29.29 -73.87
CA THR A 1096 -17.23 -29.45 -74.27
C THR A 1096 -18.08 -28.19 -73.94
N SER A 1097 -19.32 -28.10 -74.47
CA SER A 1097 -20.22 -26.93 -74.53
C SER A 1097 -21.64 -27.28 -73.98
N PRO A 1098 -22.77 -26.50 -74.10
CA PRO A 1098 -23.00 -25.12 -74.65
C PRO A 1098 -24.04 -24.20 -73.91
N ASN A 1099 -24.20 -22.93 -74.38
CA ASN A 1099 -25.41 -22.05 -74.58
C ASN A 1099 -26.56 -21.93 -73.52
N TYR A 1100 -27.13 -20.74 -73.17
CA TYR A 1100 -27.92 -19.71 -73.92
C TYR A 1100 -29.27 -20.21 -74.52
N SER A 1101 -30.43 -19.53 -74.49
CA SER A 1101 -30.95 -18.22 -73.95
C SER A 1101 -32.53 -18.26 -73.91
N LEU A 1102 -33.45 -17.26 -73.81
CA LEU A 1102 -33.53 -15.76 -73.88
C LEU A 1102 -34.96 -15.27 -73.37
N THR A 1103 -35.33 -13.98 -73.54
CA THR A 1103 -36.69 -13.32 -73.50
C THR A 1103 -37.31 -12.73 -72.19
N SER A 1104 -38.25 -11.77 -72.34
CA SER A 1104 -38.96 -10.91 -71.34
C SER A 1104 -40.33 -10.43 -71.93
N PRO A 1105 -41.27 -9.63 -71.29
CA PRO A 1105 -41.07 -8.20 -70.87
C PRO A 1105 -42.06 -7.59 -69.80
N SER A 1106 -42.11 -6.24 -69.70
CA SER A 1106 -43.28 -5.36 -69.35
C SER A 1106 -43.58 -4.92 -67.88
N TYR A 1107 -44.58 -4.01 -67.69
CA TYR A 1107 -44.56 -2.89 -66.71
C TYR A 1107 -45.97 -2.26 -66.38
N ASN A 1108 -46.20 -1.73 -65.15
CA ASN A 1108 -47.28 -0.77 -64.70
C ASN A 1108 -48.78 -1.23 -64.68
N PRO A 1109 -49.79 -0.50 -64.09
CA PRO A 1109 -49.80 0.64 -63.13
C PRO A 1109 -50.93 0.65 -62.00
N THR A 1110 -50.95 1.71 -61.13
CA THR A 1110 -52.12 2.40 -60.43
C THR A 1110 -52.98 1.80 -59.26
N SER A 1111 -52.82 2.36 -58.03
CA SER A 1111 -53.77 3.06 -57.07
C SER A 1111 -55.27 2.66 -56.86
N PRO A 1112 -56.00 3.06 -55.75
CA PRO A 1112 -55.66 3.56 -54.37
C PRO A 1112 -56.60 3.06 -53.18
N ASN A 1113 -56.50 3.70 -51.99
CA ASN A 1113 -57.54 3.98 -50.93
C ASN A 1113 -57.61 3.26 -49.55
N TYR A 1114 -57.40 4.08 -48.49
CA TYR A 1114 -58.09 4.21 -47.18
C TYR A 1114 -58.02 3.18 -46.01
N CYS A 1115 -58.17 3.73 -44.79
CA CYS A 1115 -58.20 3.07 -43.47
C CYS A 1115 -59.51 3.37 -42.69
N PRO A 1116 -59.75 2.68 -41.56
CA PRO A 1116 -60.18 3.37 -40.33
C PRO A 1116 -59.48 2.79 -39.06
N THR A 1117 -58.76 3.56 -38.23
CA THR A 1117 -59.16 4.51 -37.15
C THR A 1117 -58.76 3.95 -35.77
N SER A 1118 -58.00 4.75 -35.01
CA SER A 1118 -57.81 4.60 -33.55
C SER A 1118 -58.34 5.84 -32.82
N PRO A 1119 -58.89 5.73 -31.60
CA PRO A 1119 -59.31 6.89 -30.80
C PRO A 1119 -58.17 7.40 -29.89
N SER A 1120 -57.99 8.71 -29.82
CA SER A 1120 -57.02 9.39 -28.94
C SER A 1120 -57.66 9.86 -27.63
N TYR A 1121 -56.88 10.06 -26.57
CA TYR A 1121 -57.19 11.08 -25.55
C TYR A 1121 -55.94 11.59 -24.80
N SER A 1122 -56.04 12.80 -24.26
CA SER A 1122 -55.08 13.53 -23.41
C SER A 1122 -55.86 14.62 -22.64
N PRO A 1123 -55.27 15.47 -21.75
CA PRO A 1123 -53.92 15.53 -21.21
C PRO A 1123 -53.90 15.61 -19.65
N THR A 1124 -52.72 15.81 -19.03
CA THR A 1124 -52.40 16.80 -17.95
C THR A 1124 -51.15 16.41 -17.14
N SER A 1125 -50.47 17.41 -16.55
CA SER A 1125 -49.25 17.27 -15.72
C SER A 1125 -49.59 17.29 -14.21
N PRO A 1126 -48.62 16.99 -13.32
CA PRO A 1126 -48.10 18.10 -12.50
C PRO A 1126 -46.60 18.06 -12.11
N ASN A 1127 -45.98 19.23 -12.22
CA ASN A 1127 -44.98 19.93 -11.37
C ASN A 1127 -43.99 19.20 -10.43
N TYR A 1128 -42.77 19.75 -10.43
CA TYR A 1128 -41.70 19.63 -9.43
C TYR A 1128 -41.82 20.72 -8.33
N CYS A 1129 -41.33 20.50 -7.11
CA CYS A 1129 -40.96 21.56 -6.13
C CYS A 1129 -40.02 21.05 -5.01
N PRO A 1130 -39.36 21.94 -4.22
CA PRO A 1130 -38.14 21.60 -3.45
C PRO A 1130 -38.29 21.63 -1.91
N THR A 1131 -37.15 21.61 -1.22
CA THR A 1131 -36.94 21.64 0.24
C THR A 1131 -37.06 23.06 0.86
N SER A 1132 -37.33 23.26 2.16
CA SER A 1132 -37.76 22.29 3.18
C SER A 1132 -38.77 22.83 4.23
N PRO A 1133 -38.41 23.65 5.25
CA PRO A 1133 -39.12 23.53 6.53
C PRO A 1133 -40.07 24.69 6.87
N SER A 1134 -41.17 24.35 7.53
CA SER A 1134 -41.96 25.27 8.38
C SER A 1134 -42.72 24.46 9.44
N TYR A 1135 -42.95 25.08 10.61
CA TYR A 1135 -43.57 24.47 11.78
C TYR A 1135 -45.00 23.95 11.51
N SER A 1136 -45.35 22.80 12.10
CA SER A 1136 -46.74 22.38 12.32
C SER A 1136 -47.02 22.25 13.83
N PRO A 1137 -47.98 23.02 14.39
CA PRO A 1137 -48.34 22.92 15.80
C PRO A 1137 -49.63 22.11 16.02
N THR A 1138 -49.53 20.89 16.55
CA THR A 1138 -50.65 20.21 17.24
C THR A 1138 -50.14 19.21 18.29
N SER A 1139 -50.68 19.30 19.50
CA SER A 1139 -50.44 18.39 20.63
C SER A 1139 -51.23 17.07 20.50
N PRO A 1140 -50.89 16.00 21.26
CA PRO A 1140 -51.43 14.65 21.01
C PRO A 1140 -52.81 14.41 21.64
N ASN A 1141 -53.53 13.40 21.13
CA ASN A 1141 -54.72 12.84 21.77
C ASN A 1141 -54.59 11.33 22.01
N TYR A 1142 -54.62 10.98 23.30
CA TYR A 1142 -55.03 9.72 23.95
C TYR A 1142 -55.35 8.46 23.11
N CYS A 1143 -54.80 7.33 23.58
CA CYS A 1143 -55.42 6.00 23.51
C CYS A 1143 -55.54 5.45 24.96
N PRO A 1144 -56.58 4.66 25.35
CA PRO A 1144 -57.04 4.63 26.74
C PRO A 1144 -56.67 3.39 27.58
N THR A 1145 -56.51 3.65 28.89
CA THR A 1145 -56.82 2.81 30.08
C THR A 1145 -56.46 1.31 30.13
N SER A 1146 -55.68 0.98 31.16
CA SER A 1146 -55.43 -0.37 31.69
C SER A 1146 -56.60 -0.98 32.48
N PRO A 1147 -56.59 -2.31 32.72
CA PRO A 1147 -57.22 -2.94 33.87
C PRO A 1147 -56.25 -3.12 35.06
N SER A 1148 -56.81 -3.30 36.25
CA SER A 1148 -56.12 -3.27 37.56
C SER A 1148 -55.41 -4.57 37.97
N ALA A 1149 -54.64 -4.52 39.07
CA ALA A 1149 -53.82 -5.63 39.58
C ALA A 1149 -54.38 -6.28 40.86
N THR A 1150 -54.12 -7.58 41.02
CA THR A 1150 -54.08 -8.36 42.27
C THR A 1150 -52.98 -9.43 42.11
N ALA A 1151 -51.81 -9.34 42.75
CA ALA A 1151 -51.50 -9.40 44.19
C ALA A 1151 -51.20 -10.83 44.68
N LEU A 1152 -49.91 -11.19 44.77
CA LEU A 1152 -49.42 -12.29 45.61
C LEU A 1152 -47.98 -12.04 46.11
N LEU A 1153 -47.91 -11.73 47.41
CA LEU A 1153 -46.82 -11.87 48.39
C LEU A 1153 -45.41 -12.30 47.94
N HIS A 1154 -44.41 -11.49 48.31
CA HIS A 1154 -43.06 -11.98 48.65
C HIS A 1154 -42.58 -11.31 49.96
N GLN A 1155 -42.12 -12.11 50.94
CA GLN A 1155 -41.60 -11.61 52.21
C GLN A 1155 -40.07 -11.66 52.30
N THR A 1156 -39.53 -10.50 52.69
CA THR A 1156 -38.21 -10.19 53.24
C THR A 1156 -37.37 -11.31 53.91
N THR A 1157 -36.14 -11.52 53.42
CA THR A 1157 -34.87 -11.49 54.20
C THR A 1157 -33.70 -11.18 53.23
N ALA A 1158 -32.80 -10.19 53.32
CA ALA A 1158 -32.29 -9.25 54.35
C ALA A 1158 -30.87 -9.57 54.87
N ARG A 1159 -29.83 -9.03 54.20
CA ARG A 1159 -28.49 -8.61 54.71
C ARG A 1159 -27.63 -8.09 53.55
N ARG A 1160 -26.76 -7.08 53.63
CA ARG A 1160 -26.59 -5.83 54.41
C ARG A 1160 -25.21 -5.28 53.98
N HIS A 1161 -25.11 -4.06 53.46
CA HIS A 1161 -23.80 -3.41 53.29
C HIS A 1161 -23.21 -2.96 54.64
N ARG A 1162 -21.89 -3.05 54.77
CA ARG A 1162 -20.96 -2.05 55.35
C ARG A 1162 -19.62 -2.23 54.60
N ALA A 1163 -18.94 -1.25 54.00
CA ALA A 1163 -18.64 0.15 54.35
C ALA A 1163 -17.24 0.31 54.97
N THR A 1164 -16.39 1.07 54.26
CA THR A 1164 -15.19 1.81 54.69
C THR A 1164 -14.09 1.07 55.46
N ALA A 1165 -12.98 0.82 54.76
CA ALA A 1165 -11.65 1.28 55.17
C ALA A 1165 -11.01 1.97 53.95
#